data_AF-A0A8T5ATC3-F1
#
_entry.id   AF-A0A8T5ATC3-F1
#
_cell.length_a   1.000
_cell.length_b   1.000
_cell.length_c   1.000
_cell.angle_alpha   90.00
_cell.angle_beta   90.00
_cell.angle_gamma   90.00
#
_symmetry.space_group_name_H-M   'P 1'
#
loop_
_entity.id
_entity.type
_entity.pdbx_description
1 polymer ?
#
loop_
_entity_poly.entity_id
_entity_poly.type
_entity_poly.pdbx_seq_one_letter_code
_entity_poly.pdbx_strand_id
1 'polypeptide(L)'
;MKSTAVPLLAVLLIVLIIHSVVDISAQKVKGFYPDEIVYFEVSDEDLALSMLKSGDMDFYLWRIKPDKASEALRDPRVDAVRGASGYQDLLFNPAPTTGKLNPFSIKEFRQTINYYLIDREFIVKELLKGFGELAVTSFSPYSPDYGSIADIIEAFKARARYDYKLAELKLREIMLKAGAVEKGGKWYYNGSPVEVKFFIRSDDPIRKAIGDKIASDLEGIGFAVERIYGDLHKATAVVYGSDPAAGEWHIYTEGWATTSIVRYDDSNPAWYYAPWVGNMPGWGEPGYWQYENPELDDVTMRLATGRFGSFDERAELLRRSIELGLDESVRSFIANTFDSFPYNKERVEGFIYDLFGGPWTAWFYRGVRLRGGVGGILRLGQKLMYQGAYNPIAGFQDLYSVNVARAISDPGAAPHPHTGIPIPYRYTYEVDTAGPHGRLSVPPDALTIDLENGMFKPVGNGVNATTRTVFKVKMSRFHHGPQMSVADLIYPFYFMFEWGVRQYPEDPKFDGEYSRRTEDARGTFVAFRILGEDTIELFYNYWHPDETYTGTWISPYSPYPWELYVLMEDVVVNGRAAFSKSASGARGVEWLDLTKGPSLEALKDSLQKLASENYIPEALKPYVSSSEAKARWSALQGWLNNHGNLLVSNGPYYFYKADTAARQDILKAFRDPSYPYSPGDFDQLTSPRFADIIRVNVPDRVVAGGGALIRVGVAVGGVPSREAEVSYLIINPEGEILLKGKAEPSEELGEFEIGLNYSETSKLETGSYLLKISAVSFEAARPSTTTRTLTVLSPYQALSEELMKLRGDISSLEEEVSIRIDTLASLSAPRTLAYTALGLSLSSLLISIIGILILLRRMKKRM
;
A
#
# COMPACT_ATOMS: atom_id res chain seq x y z
N MET A 1 -63.45 -30.06 48.56
CA MET A 1 -62.83 -29.21 47.53
C MET A 1 -61.78 -28.31 48.22
N LYS A 2 -60.75 -28.78 48.91
CA LYS A 2 -59.50 -29.49 48.50
C LYS A 2 -58.72 -28.86 47.34
N SER A 3 -58.04 -27.76 47.68
CA SER A 3 -56.57 -27.59 47.60
C SER A 3 -55.84 -28.00 46.32
N THR A 4 -56.07 -27.30 45.22
CA THR A 4 -55.21 -27.37 44.02
C THR A 4 -54.50 -26.04 43.68
N ALA A 5 -54.80 -24.95 44.39
CA ALA A 5 -54.22 -23.63 44.08
C ALA A 5 -52.83 -23.38 44.70
N VAL A 6 -52.51 -24.01 45.83
CA VAL A 6 -51.23 -23.77 46.56
C VAL A 6 -50.01 -24.48 45.93
N PRO A 7 -50.09 -25.73 45.42
CA PRO A 7 -48.93 -26.35 44.78
C PRO A 7 -48.61 -25.73 43.42
N LEU A 8 -49.61 -25.20 42.70
CA LEU A 8 -49.39 -24.58 41.38
C LEU A 8 -48.64 -23.24 41.50
N LEU A 9 -48.92 -22.46 42.55
CA LEU A 9 -48.22 -21.19 42.82
C LEU A 9 -46.77 -21.43 43.28
N ALA A 10 -46.53 -22.49 44.05
CA ALA A 10 -45.19 -22.87 44.50
C ALA A 10 -44.33 -23.40 43.34
N VAL A 11 -44.91 -24.16 42.41
CA VAL A 11 -44.21 -24.62 41.19
C VAL A 11 -43.96 -23.45 40.22
N LEU A 12 -44.89 -22.49 40.09
CA LEU A 12 -44.64 -21.29 39.28
C LEU A 12 -43.56 -20.38 39.88
N LEU A 13 -43.49 -20.24 41.22
CA LEU A 13 -42.41 -19.49 41.87
C LEU A 13 -41.06 -20.19 41.75
N ILE A 14 -41.01 -21.52 41.83
CA ILE A 14 -39.77 -22.28 41.65
C ILE A 14 -39.33 -22.25 40.17
N VAL A 15 -40.26 -22.27 39.21
CA VAL A 15 -39.94 -22.09 37.78
C VAL A 15 -39.50 -20.66 37.47
N LEU A 16 -40.04 -19.63 38.13
CA LEU A 16 -39.57 -18.24 38.03
C LEU A 16 -38.22 -18.00 38.71
N ILE A 17 -37.91 -18.72 39.79
CA ILE A 17 -36.59 -18.69 40.46
C ILE A 17 -35.54 -19.51 39.67
N ILE A 18 -35.95 -20.55 38.93
CA ILE A 18 -35.06 -21.31 38.02
C ILE A 18 -34.87 -20.58 36.67
N HIS A 19 -35.75 -19.67 36.27
CA HIS A 19 -35.53 -18.76 35.11
C HIS A 19 -34.82 -17.45 35.48
N SER A 20 -34.50 -17.25 36.75
CA SER A 20 -33.47 -16.28 37.16
C SER A 20 -32.13 -17.01 37.34
N VAL A 21 -31.75 -17.77 36.30
CA VAL A 21 -30.33 -17.85 35.98
C VAL A 21 -29.94 -16.41 35.67
N VAL A 22 -29.28 -15.78 36.64
CA VAL A 22 -28.41 -14.65 36.34
C VAL A 22 -27.58 -15.16 35.17
N ASP A 23 -27.84 -14.65 33.96
CA ASP A 23 -26.82 -14.65 32.92
C ASP A 23 -25.65 -13.94 33.59
N ILE A 24 -24.76 -14.71 34.21
CA ILE A 24 -23.40 -14.31 34.45
C ILE A 24 -22.85 -14.25 33.03
N SER A 25 -23.18 -13.17 32.32
CA SER A 25 -22.43 -12.73 31.17
C SER A 25 -21.01 -12.61 31.71
N ALA A 26 -20.20 -13.63 31.43
CA ALA A 26 -18.79 -13.61 31.73
C ALA A 26 -18.29 -12.28 31.17
N GLN A 27 -17.88 -11.38 32.06
CA GLN A 27 -17.49 -10.04 31.67
C GLN A 27 -16.47 -10.16 30.54
N LYS A 28 -16.81 -9.64 29.35
CA LYS A 28 -15.92 -9.74 28.19
C LYS A 28 -14.56 -9.20 28.59
N VAL A 29 -13.53 -10.04 28.44
CA VAL A 29 -12.14 -9.66 28.71
C VAL A 29 -11.82 -8.47 27.80
N LYS A 30 -11.37 -7.35 28.37
CA LYS A 30 -10.97 -6.16 27.61
C LYS A 30 -9.57 -6.33 27.04
N GLY A 31 -9.27 -5.64 25.94
CA GLY A 31 -8.00 -5.80 25.21
C GLY A 31 -8.07 -6.94 24.19
N PHE A 32 -6.92 -7.41 23.69
CA PHE A 32 -6.86 -8.49 22.69
C PHE A 32 -6.30 -9.79 23.27
N TYR A 33 -5.86 -10.71 22.43
CA TYR A 33 -5.69 -12.11 22.83
C TYR A 33 -4.51 -12.33 23.80
N PRO A 34 -3.23 -12.08 23.47
CA PRO A 34 -2.11 -12.27 24.39
C PRO A 34 -2.24 -11.54 25.73
N ASP A 35 -1.70 -12.12 26.80
CA ASP A 35 -1.53 -11.41 28.08
C ASP A 35 -0.21 -10.63 28.13
N GLU A 36 0.79 -11.12 27.41
CA GLU A 36 2.12 -10.54 27.35
C GLU A 36 2.67 -10.64 25.92
N ILE A 37 3.38 -9.60 25.49
CA ILE A 37 4.16 -9.60 24.25
C ILE A 37 5.62 -9.37 24.64
N VAL A 38 6.51 -10.24 24.16
CA VAL A 38 7.94 -10.12 24.34
C VAL A 38 8.60 -9.93 22.98
N TYR A 39 9.18 -8.76 22.77
CA TYR A 39 10.06 -8.48 21.64
C TYR A 39 11.49 -8.82 22.00
N PHE A 40 12.23 -9.40 21.05
CA PHE A 40 13.66 -9.68 21.23
C PHE A 40 14.40 -9.66 19.90
N GLU A 41 15.70 -9.40 19.97
CA GLU A 41 16.56 -9.34 18.79
C GLU A 41 16.97 -10.72 18.27
N VAL A 42 16.81 -10.94 16.97
CA VAL A 42 17.34 -12.09 16.22
C VAL A 42 17.88 -11.58 14.88
N SER A 43 19.18 -11.32 14.82
CA SER A 43 19.80 -10.71 13.63
C SER A 43 20.10 -11.72 12.51
N ASP A 44 20.29 -12.99 12.86
CA ASP A 44 20.59 -14.10 11.96
C ASP A 44 19.33 -14.85 11.52
N GLU A 45 19.17 -15.02 10.19
CA GLU A 45 17.97 -15.65 9.62
C GLU A 45 17.89 -17.16 9.89
N ASP A 46 19.04 -17.85 10.00
CA ASP A 46 19.07 -19.28 10.30
C ASP A 46 18.69 -19.57 11.75
N LEU A 47 19.17 -18.75 12.68
CA LEU A 47 18.73 -18.75 14.06
C LEU A 47 17.23 -18.44 14.16
N ALA A 48 16.73 -17.43 13.44
CA ALA A 48 15.30 -17.11 13.41
C ALA A 48 14.45 -18.31 12.99
N LEU A 49 14.82 -19.01 11.92
CA LEU A 49 14.12 -20.22 11.48
C LEU A 49 14.24 -21.36 12.50
N SER A 50 15.39 -21.52 13.15
CA SER A 50 15.58 -22.51 14.21
C SER A 50 14.65 -22.26 15.41
N MET A 51 14.57 -21.01 15.88
CA MET A 51 13.72 -20.61 17.01
C MET A 51 12.22 -20.75 16.70
N LEU A 52 11.81 -20.49 15.45
CA LEU A 52 10.43 -20.77 15.03
C LEU A 52 10.13 -22.26 15.09
N LYS A 53 11.05 -23.12 14.62
CA LYS A 53 10.89 -24.57 14.62
C LYS A 53 10.85 -25.17 16.04
N SER A 54 11.63 -24.63 16.98
CA SER A 54 11.61 -25.06 18.39
C SER A 54 10.42 -24.51 19.19
N GLY A 55 9.80 -23.42 18.72
CA GLY A 55 8.75 -22.71 19.44
C GLY A 55 9.27 -21.68 20.45
N ASP A 56 10.57 -21.38 20.44
CA ASP A 56 11.16 -20.29 21.21
C ASP A 56 10.80 -18.91 20.64
N MET A 57 10.34 -18.88 19.38
CA MET A 57 9.75 -17.72 18.72
C MET A 57 8.40 -18.10 18.10
N ASP A 58 7.41 -17.22 18.23
CA ASP A 58 6.07 -17.42 17.64
C ASP A 58 5.98 -16.79 16.24
N PHE A 59 6.53 -15.59 16.08
CA PHE A 59 6.49 -14.84 14.83
C PHE A 59 7.78 -14.04 14.65
N TYR A 60 8.35 -14.05 13.45
CA TYR A 60 9.45 -13.15 13.10
C TYR A 60 8.92 -11.93 12.35
N LEU A 61 9.03 -10.74 12.96
CA LEU A 61 8.52 -9.48 12.40
C LEU A 61 9.45 -8.87 11.35
N TRP A 62 10.33 -9.69 10.76
CA TRP A 62 11.23 -9.25 9.71
C TRP A 62 11.18 -10.21 8.53
N ARG A 63 11.38 -9.63 7.35
CA ARG A 63 11.43 -10.37 6.09
C ARG A 63 12.64 -11.28 6.02
N ILE A 64 12.44 -12.53 5.60
CA ILE A 64 13.51 -13.47 5.29
C ILE A 64 13.77 -13.53 3.78
N LYS A 65 15.00 -13.91 3.41
CA LYS A 65 15.38 -14.01 2.00
C LYS A 65 14.56 -15.09 1.26
N PRO A 66 14.38 -14.98 -0.07
CA PRO A 66 13.61 -15.93 -0.88
C PRO A 66 13.99 -17.41 -0.71
N ASP A 67 15.29 -17.71 -0.61
CA ASP A 67 15.82 -19.05 -0.39
C ASP A 67 15.47 -19.59 1.00
N LYS A 68 15.59 -18.74 2.03
CA LYS A 68 15.18 -19.04 3.40
C LYS A 68 13.68 -19.19 3.55
N ALA A 69 12.89 -18.38 2.85
CA ALA A 69 11.43 -18.52 2.80
C ALA A 69 11.03 -19.87 2.20
N SER A 70 11.68 -20.27 1.11
CA SER A 70 11.46 -21.59 0.50
C SER A 70 11.87 -22.74 1.42
N GLU A 71 12.92 -22.58 2.22
CA GLU A 71 13.31 -23.55 3.25
C GLU A 71 12.29 -23.63 4.39
N ALA A 72 11.89 -22.47 4.92
CA ALA A 72 10.94 -22.35 6.02
C ALA A 72 9.63 -23.09 5.71
N LEU A 73 9.10 -22.90 4.50
CA LEU A 73 7.85 -23.52 4.04
C LEU A 73 7.92 -25.05 3.84
N ARG A 74 9.12 -25.66 3.91
CA ARG A 74 9.27 -27.13 3.88
C ARG A 74 9.06 -27.77 5.26
N ASP A 75 9.19 -27.00 6.35
CA ASP A 75 8.94 -27.52 7.70
C ASP A 75 7.43 -27.48 7.99
N PRO A 76 6.82 -28.60 8.42
CA PRO A 76 5.38 -28.65 8.67
C PRO A 76 4.93 -27.78 9.85
N ARG A 77 5.84 -27.17 10.63
CA ARG A 77 5.53 -26.31 11.77
C ARG A 77 5.58 -24.82 11.44
N VAL A 78 6.21 -24.47 10.32
CA VAL A 78 6.42 -23.07 9.91
C VAL A 78 5.52 -22.75 8.72
N ASP A 79 5.03 -21.52 8.70
CA ASP A 79 4.37 -20.92 7.56
C ASP A 79 4.81 -19.45 7.45
N ALA A 80 4.46 -18.77 6.36
CA ALA A 80 4.84 -17.38 6.17
C ALA A 80 3.71 -16.56 5.53
N VAL A 81 3.47 -15.38 6.09
CA VAL A 81 2.64 -14.37 5.43
C VAL A 81 3.49 -13.59 4.43
N ARG A 82 2.90 -13.24 3.29
CA ARG A 82 3.55 -12.46 2.24
C ARG A 82 2.94 -11.07 2.12
N GLY A 83 3.80 -10.05 2.04
CA GLY A 83 3.41 -8.67 1.75
C GLY A 83 4.10 -8.16 0.49
N ALA A 84 3.41 -7.36 -0.32
CA ALA A 84 4.01 -6.62 -1.44
C ALA A 84 4.78 -5.37 -0.94
N SER A 85 5.74 -5.60 -0.05
CA SER A 85 6.33 -4.58 0.83
C SER A 85 7.57 -3.88 0.29
N GLY A 86 8.06 -4.16 -0.91
CA GLY A 86 9.30 -3.54 -1.37
C GLY A 86 9.40 -3.24 -2.85
N TYR A 87 10.28 -2.30 -3.15
CA TYR A 87 10.58 -1.80 -4.49
C TYR A 87 12.10 -1.86 -4.72
N GLN A 88 12.50 -2.22 -5.92
CA GLN A 88 13.87 -2.17 -6.39
C GLN A 88 13.92 -1.28 -7.64
N ASP A 89 14.86 -0.35 -7.68
CA ASP A 89 14.97 0.62 -8.76
C ASP A 89 16.42 1.06 -8.98
N LEU A 90 16.64 1.78 -10.08
CA LEU A 90 17.87 2.51 -10.35
C LEU A 90 17.58 3.99 -10.29
N LEU A 91 18.36 4.70 -9.50
CA LEU A 91 18.43 6.15 -9.55
C LEU A 91 19.60 6.57 -10.44
N PHE A 92 19.33 7.45 -11.39
CA PHE A 92 20.33 8.05 -12.26
C PHE A 92 20.57 9.50 -11.85
N ASN A 93 21.82 9.96 -12.00
CA ASN A 93 22.19 11.35 -11.78
C ASN A 93 22.06 12.15 -13.10
N PRO A 94 21.05 13.03 -13.25
CA PRO A 94 20.87 13.81 -14.46
C PRO A 94 21.70 15.11 -14.50
N ALA A 95 22.48 15.42 -13.46
CA ALA A 95 23.24 16.66 -13.41
C ALA A 95 24.40 16.67 -14.42
N PRO A 96 24.64 17.78 -15.13
CA PRO A 96 25.86 17.95 -15.90
C PRO A 96 27.07 18.03 -14.95
N THR A 97 28.18 17.41 -15.34
CA THR A 97 29.44 17.46 -14.57
C THR A 97 30.41 18.43 -15.23
N THR A 98 31.06 19.30 -14.45
CA THR A 98 32.02 20.25 -15.02
C THR A 98 33.26 19.54 -15.58
N GLY A 99 33.59 19.80 -16.85
CA GLY A 99 34.81 19.30 -17.50
C GLY A 99 34.80 17.82 -17.91
N LYS A 100 33.74 17.07 -17.61
CA LYS A 100 33.52 15.67 -18.01
C LYS A 100 32.15 15.51 -18.65
N LEU A 101 31.98 14.51 -19.51
CA LEU A 101 30.67 14.13 -20.02
C LEU A 101 30.01 13.15 -19.02
N ASN A 102 28.95 13.58 -18.34
CA ASN A 102 28.04 12.66 -17.67
C ASN A 102 26.99 12.20 -18.70
N PRO A 103 27.02 10.94 -19.18
CA PRO A 103 26.04 10.48 -20.17
C PRO A 103 24.61 10.46 -19.61
N PHE A 104 24.43 10.35 -18.29
CA PHE A 104 23.11 10.32 -17.65
C PHE A 104 22.43 11.69 -17.59
N SER A 105 23.14 12.78 -17.90
CA SER A 105 22.49 14.09 -18.10
C SER A 105 21.66 14.14 -19.40
N ILE A 106 21.83 13.17 -20.30
CA ILE A 106 21.07 13.04 -21.55
C ILE A 106 19.86 12.13 -21.30
N LYS A 107 18.65 12.66 -21.52
CA LYS A 107 17.40 11.94 -21.26
C LYS A 107 17.29 10.64 -22.08
N GLU A 108 17.62 10.69 -23.37
CA GLU A 108 17.59 9.53 -24.26
C GLU A 108 18.57 8.43 -23.83
N PHE A 109 19.67 8.80 -23.16
CA PHE A 109 20.59 7.82 -22.58
C PHE A 109 19.91 7.06 -21.45
N ARG A 110 19.31 7.78 -20.49
CA ARG A 110 18.57 7.16 -19.38
C ARG A 110 17.42 6.29 -19.87
N GLN A 111 16.65 6.78 -20.85
CA GLN A 111 15.58 6.00 -21.48
C GLN A 111 16.12 4.73 -22.13
N THR A 112 17.25 4.79 -22.85
CA THR A 112 17.82 3.60 -23.50
C THR A 112 18.23 2.54 -22.47
N ILE A 113 18.81 2.95 -21.33
CA ILE A 113 19.10 2.04 -20.23
C ILE A 113 17.80 1.43 -19.67
N ASN A 114 16.82 2.29 -19.35
CA ASN A 114 15.55 1.88 -18.75
C ASN A 114 14.78 0.87 -19.61
N TYR A 115 14.73 1.08 -20.93
CA TYR A 115 13.97 0.23 -21.85
C TYR A 115 14.69 -1.05 -22.27
N TYR A 116 16.02 -1.00 -22.46
CA TYR A 116 16.74 -2.07 -23.18
C TYR A 116 17.91 -2.71 -22.42
N LEU A 117 18.44 -2.08 -21.36
CA LEU A 117 19.59 -2.62 -20.63
C LEU A 117 19.23 -3.21 -19.26
N ILE A 118 18.07 -2.85 -18.69
CA ILE A 118 17.57 -3.46 -17.46
C ILE A 118 16.86 -4.78 -17.79
N ASP A 119 17.51 -5.91 -17.46
CA ASP A 119 16.93 -7.25 -17.61
C ASP A 119 16.00 -7.62 -16.46
N ARG A 120 14.82 -6.99 -16.44
CA ARG A 120 13.81 -7.21 -15.39
C ARG A 120 13.34 -8.65 -15.31
N GLU A 121 13.24 -9.35 -16.44
CA GLU A 121 12.82 -10.75 -16.46
C GLU A 121 13.85 -11.65 -15.79
N PHE A 122 15.14 -11.50 -16.12
CA PHE A 122 16.22 -12.21 -15.43
C PHE A 122 16.22 -11.92 -13.93
N ILE A 123 16.09 -10.64 -13.54
CA ILE A 123 16.10 -10.24 -12.13
C ILE A 123 14.96 -10.92 -11.36
N VAL A 124 13.75 -10.92 -11.90
CA VAL A 124 12.60 -11.55 -11.25
C VAL A 124 12.71 -13.08 -11.23
N LYS A 125 13.11 -13.71 -12.34
CA LYS A 125 13.16 -15.17 -12.46
C LYS A 125 14.34 -15.78 -11.70
N GLU A 126 15.53 -15.23 -11.87
CA GLU A 126 16.79 -15.81 -11.38
C GLU A 126 17.20 -15.30 -10.00
N LEU A 127 16.99 -14.00 -9.71
CA LEU A 127 17.38 -13.40 -8.43
C LEU A 127 16.26 -13.49 -7.39
N LEU A 128 15.02 -13.15 -7.77
CA LEU A 128 13.88 -13.14 -6.85
C LEU A 128 13.15 -14.49 -6.76
N LYS A 129 13.28 -15.37 -7.77
CA LYS A 129 12.80 -16.77 -7.73
C LYS A 129 11.33 -16.92 -7.30
N GLY A 130 10.47 -16.04 -7.80
CA GLY A 130 9.02 -16.02 -7.48
C GLY A 130 8.63 -15.22 -6.23
N PHE A 131 9.59 -14.57 -5.56
CA PHE A 131 9.38 -13.63 -4.45
C PHE A 131 9.41 -12.17 -4.92
N GLY A 132 8.97 -11.95 -6.14
CA GLY A 132 8.78 -10.63 -6.69
C GLY A 132 8.21 -10.69 -8.10
N GLU A 133 7.91 -9.51 -8.62
CA GLU A 133 7.34 -9.33 -9.95
C GLU A 133 7.98 -8.13 -10.64
N LEU A 134 7.86 -8.09 -11.96
CA LEU A 134 8.40 -7.02 -12.77
C LEU A 134 7.68 -5.70 -12.44
N ALA A 135 8.46 -4.66 -12.13
CA ALA A 135 7.97 -3.31 -11.87
C ALA A 135 8.54 -2.32 -12.87
N VAL A 136 7.72 -1.33 -13.23
CA VAL A 136 8.11 -0.20 -14.10
C VAL A 136 7.78 1.14 -13.45
N THR A 137 6.89 1.14 -12.45
CA THR A 137 6.56 2.27 -11.57
C THR A 137 6.55 1.79 -10.12
N SER A 138 6.32 2.71 -9.18
CA SER A 138 6.05 2.40 -7.77
C SER A 138 4.70 1.72 -7.50
N PHE A 139 3.88 1.50 -8.54
CA PHE A 139 2.57 0.87 -8.41
C PHE A 139 2.67 -0.61 -8.78
N SER A 140 2.51 -1.46 -7.77
CA SER A 140 2.39 -2.89 -7.96
C SER A 140 1.01 -3.23 -8.53
N PRO A 141 0.83 -4.32 -9.28
CA PRO A 141 -0.47 -4.94 -9.51
C PRO A 141 -1.35 -5.04 -8.26
N TYR A 142 -0.76 -5.21 -7.08
CA TYR A 142 -1.47 -5.27 -5.80
C TYR A 142 -1.92 -3.89 -5.30
N SER A 143 -1.43 -2.80 -5.90
CA SER A 143 -1.87 -1.44 -5.57
C SER A 143 -3.32 -1.23 -6.05
N PRO A 144 -4.22 -0.72 -5.20
CA PRO A 144 -5.60 -0.45 -5.61
C PRO A 144 -5.73 0.50 -6.81
N ASP A 145 -4.78 1.43 -6.97
CA ASP A 145 -4.72 2.36 -8.11
C ASP A 145 -4.17 1.73 -9.40
N TYR A 146 -3.62 0.51 -9.38
CA TYR A 146 -2.98 -0.10 -10.56
C TYR A 146 -3.90 -0.12 -11.78
N GLY A 147 -5.18 -0.41 -11.58
CA GLY A 147 -6.18 -0.44 -12.66
C GLY A 147 -6.28 0.88 -13.45
N SER A 148 -6.07 2.03 -12.79
CA SER A 148 -6.15 3.36 -13.40
C SER A 148 -5.00 3.68 -14.36
N ILE A 149 -3.87 2.99 -14.22
CA ILE A 149 -2.62 3.18 -14.98
C ILE A 149 -2.13 1.88 -15.65
N ALA A 150 -2.92 0.81 -15.58
CA ALA A 150 -2.54 -0.52 -16.07
C ALA A 150 -2.18 -0.48 -17.56
N ASP A 151 -2.90 0.31 -18.35
CA ASP A 151 -2.61 0.47 -19.77
C ASP A 151 -1.26 1.15 -20.05
N ILE A 152 -0.90 2.19 -19.28
CA ILE A 152 0.43 2.83 -19.38
C ILE A 152 1.53 1.82 -19.05
N ILE A 153 1.32 1.05 -17.98
CA ILE A 153 2.27 0.02 -17.51
C ILE A 153 2.42 -1.09 -18.54
N GLU A 154 1.34 -1.65 -19.07
CA GLU A 154 1.41 -2.74 -20.05
C GLU A 154 2.01 -2.25 -21.38
N ALA A 155 1.66 -1.04 -21.84
CA ALA A 155 2.27 -0.43 -23.02
C ALA A 155 3.77 -0.17 -22.85
N PHE A 156 4.23 0.17 -21.63
CA PHE A 156 5.65 0.26 -21.33
C PHE A 156 6.29 -1.13 -21.36
N LYS A 157 5.73 -2.12 -20.65
CA LYS A 157 6.26 -3.50 -20.57
C LYS A 157 6.38 -4.16 -21.93
N ALA A 158 5.45 -3.87 -22.85
CA ALA A 158 5.49 -4.46 -24.17
C ALA A 158 6.65 -3.93 -25.04
N ARG A 159 7.06 -2.67 -24.82
CA ARG A 159 8.18 -1.99 -25.51
C ARG A 159 9.53 -2.21 -24.81
N ALA A 160 9.55 -2.17 -23.48
CA ALA A 160 10.73 -2.31 -22.66
C ALA A 160 11.09 -3.78 -22.48
N ARG A 161 12.05 -4.24 -23.28
CA ARG A 161 12.58 -5.60 -23.26
C ARG A 161 14.09 -5.54 -23.31
N TYR A 162 14.75 -6.38 -22.52
CA TYR A 162 16.20 -6.47 -22.56
C TYR A 162 16.68 -6.83 -23.97
N ASP A 163 17.41 -5.90 -24.58
CA ASP A 163 18.02 -6.04 -25.89
C ASP A 163 19.35 -5.30 -25.88
N TYR A 164 20.40 -6.03 -25.49
CA TYR A 164 21.76 -5.52 -25.41
C TYR A 164 22.24 -4.89 -26.73
N LYS A 165 21.89 -5.48 -27.87
CA LYS A 165 22.39 -5.04 -29.18
C LYS A 165 21.70 -3.77 -29.64
N LEU A 166 20.39 -3.66 -29.38
CA LEU A 166 19.66 -2.42 -29.64
C LEU A 166 20.11 -1.30 -28.70
N ALA A 167 20.36 -1.61 -27.42
CA ALA A 167 20.92 -0.64 -26.47
C ALA A 167 22.29 -0.14 -26.94
N GLU A 168 23.20 -1.04 -27.31
CA GLU A 168 24.53 -0.70 -27.85
C GLU A 168 24.42 0.26 -29.06
N LEU A 169 23.55 -0.04 -30.02
CA LEU A 169 23.33 0.78 -31.21
C LEU A 169 22.82 2.19 -30.85
N LYS A 170 21.80 2.29 -29.99
CA LYS A 170 21.19 3.56 -29.58
C LYS A 170 22.15 4.41 -28.75
N LEU A 171 22.83 3.81 -27.77
CA LEU A 171 23.82 4.51 -26.95
C LEU A 171 24.97 5.03 -27.81
N ARG A 172 25.44 4.26 -28.81
CA ARG A 172 26.44 4.73 -29.77
C ARG A 172 25.99 5.99 -30.51
N GLU A 173 24.76 6.02 -31.01
CA GLU A 173 24.21 7.20 -31.70
C GLU A 173 24.17 8.42 -30.77
N ILE A 174 23.68 8.23 -29.53
CA ILE A 174 23.59 9.27 -28.50
C ILE A 174 24.98 9.82 -28.17
N MET A 175 25.95 8.95 -27.92
CA MET A 175 27.31 9.36 -27.55
C MET A 175 28.01 10.14 -28.67
N LEU A 176 27.85 9.73 -29.93
CA LEU A 176 28.38 10.46 -31.08
C LEU A 176 27.75 11.86 -31.20
N LYS A 177 26.42 11.97 -31.02
CA LYS A 177 25.71 13.26 -30.98
C LYS A 177 26.17 14.15 -29.83
N ALA A 178 26.52 13.57 -28.69
CA ALA A 178 27.07 14.27 -27.53
C ALA A 178 28.54 14.70 -27.73
N GLY A 179 29.17 14.38 -28.87
CA GLY A 179 30.54 14.75 -29.19
C GLY A 179 31.60 13.81 -28.61
N ALA A 180 31.20 12.64 -28.08
CA ALA A 180 32.13 11.59 -27.70
C ALA A 180 32.60 10.81 -28.94
N VAL A 181 33.80 10.24 -28.85
CA VAL A 181 34.42 9.44 -29.91
C VAL A 181 34.82 8.07 -29.37
N GLU A 182 34.63 7.04 -30.19
CA GLU A 182 35.06 5.69 -29.87
C GLU A 182 36.53 5.50 -30.29
N LYS A 183 37.39 5.05 -29.37
CA LYS A 183 38.79 4.70 -29.64
C LYS A 183 39.13 3.40 -28.92
N GLY A 184 39.55 2.38 -29.67
CA GLY A 184 39.93 1.08 -29.09
C GLY A 184 38.80 0.38 -28.32
N GLY A 185 37.55 0.54 -28.77
CA GLY A 185 36.37 -0.01 -28.10
C GLY A 185 35.98 0.70 -26.79
N LYS A 186 36.52 1.91 -26.53
CA LYS A 186 36.17 2.74 -25.39
C LYS A 186 35.72 4.14 -25.81
N TRP A 187 34.79 4.72 -25.06
CA TRP A 187 34.30 6.08 -25.29
C TRP A 187 35.21 7.13 -24.67
N TYR A 188 35.50 8.18 -25.44
CA TYR A 188 36.28 9.35 -25.00
C TYR A 188 35.54 10.65 -25.29
N TYR A 189 35.61 11.61 -24.37
CA TYR A 189 35.13 12.98 -24.54
C TYR A 189 36.25 13.95 -24.12
N ASN A 190 36.56 14.94 -24.96
CA ASN A 190 37.67 15.88 -24.76
C ASN A 190 39.01 15.21 -24.36
N GLY A 191 39.30 14.05 -24.96
CA GLY A 191 40.54 13.30 -24.73
C GLY A 191 40.55 12.41 -23.48
N SER A 192 39.53 12.48 -22.62
CA SER A 192 39.40 11.63 -21.42
C SER A 192 38.37 10.52 -21.64
N PRO A 193 38.53 9.32 -21.04
CA PRO A 193 37.50 8.29 -21.07
C PRO A 193 36.17 8.80 -20.50
N VAL A 194 35.05 8.36 -21.06
CA VAL A 194 33.72 8.61 -20.48
C VAL A 194 33.54 7.65 -19.30
N GLU A 195 33.66 8.20 -18.11
CA GLU A 195 33.61 7.49 -16.83
C GLU A 195 32.17 7.37 -16.31
N VAL A 196 31.79 6.17 -15.88
CA VAL A 196 30.50 5.89 -15.24
C VAL A 196 30.72 5.39 -13.82
N LYS A 197 30.50 6.26 -12.83
CA LYS A 197 30.54 5.90 -11.41
C LYS A 197 29.24 5.24 -10.99
N PHE A 198 29.25 3.94 -10.75
CA PHE A 198 28.08 3.17 -10.35
C PHE A 198 28.17 2.79 -8.88
N PHE A 199 27.34 3.41 -8.03
CA PHE A 199 27.20 3.00 -6.65
C PHE A 199 26.33 1.73 -6.53
N ILE A 200 26.91 0.67 -5.98
CA ILE A 200 26.28 -0.65 -5.85
C ILE A 200 26.15 -1.02 -4.36
N ARG A 201 24.92 -1.22 -3.90
CA ARG A 201 24.60 -1.67 -2.52
C ARG A 201 25.09 -3.11 -2.34
N SER A 202 26.15 -3.30 -1.54
CA SER A 202 26.90 -4.57 -1.46
C SER A 202 26.51 -5.49 -0.30
N ASP A 203 25.90 -4.96 0.75
CA ASP A 203 25.24 -5.69 1.86
C ASP A 203 23.85 -6.24 1.47
N ASP A 204 23.37 -5.90 0.28
CA ASP A 204 22.18 -6.49 -0.34
C ASP A 204 22.59 -7.34 -1.55
N PRO A 205 22.58 -8.68 -1.45
CA PRO A 205 23.04 -9.55 -2.53
C PRO A 205 22.26 -9.39 -3.84
N ILE A 206 20.98 -9.05 -3.78
CA ILE A 206 20.15 -8.88 -4.98
C ILE A 206 20.54 -7.58 -5.69
N ARG A 207 20.60 -6.46 -4.96
CA ARG A 207 21.05 -5.18 -5.54
C ARG A 207 22.48 -5.23 -6.04
N LYS A 208 23.36 -5.96 -5.34
CA LYS A 208 24.72 -6.20 -5.82
C LYS A 208 24.72 -6.92 -7.17
N ALA A 209 23.96 -8.00 -7.32
CA ALA A 209 23.89 -8.76 -8.57
C ALA A 209 23.29 -7.93 -9.73
N ILE A 210 22.26 -7.11 -9.45
CA ILE A 210 21.69 -6.17 -10.41
C ILE A 210 22.76 -5.17 -10.89
N GLY A 211 23.46 -4.52 -9.94
CA GLY A 211 24.50 -3.56 -10.24
C GLY A 211 25.65 -4.16 -11.04
N ASP A 212 26.13 -5.34 -10.65
CA ASP A 212 27.23 -6.04 -11.33
C ASP A 212 26.88 -6.40 -12.78
N LYS A 213 25.64 -6.86 -13.05
CA LYS A 213 25.20 -7.17 -14.42
C LYS A 213 25.21 -5.92 -15.28
N ILE A 214 24.55 -4.85 -14.85
CA ILE A 214 24.40 -3.61 -15.62
C ILE A 214 25.76 -2.91 -15.81
N ALA A 215 26.62 -2.93 -14.79
CA ALA A 215 27.99 -2.43 -14.91
C ALA A 215 28.76 -3.18 -16.01
N SER A 216 28.65 -4.51 -16.04
CA SER A 216 29.30 -5.35 -17.05
C SER A 216 28.75 -5.07 -18.46
N ASP A 217 27.44 -4.87 -18.59
CA ASP A 217 26.80 -4.53 -19.86
C ASP A 217 27.31 -3.16 -20.38
N LEU A 218 27.43 -2.15 -19.50
CA LEU A 218 27.99 -0.84 -19.84
C LEU A 218 29.48 -0.89 -20.20
N GLU A 219 30.29 -1.66 -19.47
CA GLU A 219 31.71 -1.88 -19.78
C GLU A 219 31.88 -2.49 -21.18
N GLY A 220 30.99 -3.43 -21.54
CA GLY A 220 30.93 -4.08 -22.86
C GLY A 220 30.54 -3.14 -24.01
N ILE A 221 29.74 -2.11 -23.73
CA ILE A 221 29.38 -1.04 -24.71
C ILE A 221 30.49 0.03 -24.83
N GLY A 222 31.53 -0.07 -24.01
CA GLY A 222 32.74 0.75 -24.12
C GLY A 222 32.86 1.87 -23.09
N PHE A 223 31.99 1.93 -22.08
CA PHE A 223 32.16 2.88 -20.97
C PHE A 223 33.30 2.43 -20.03
N ALA A 224 33.92 3.39 -19.35
CA ALA A 224 34.83 3.12 -18.24
C ALA A 224 34.03 3.14 -16.94
N VAL A 225 33.57 1.98 -16.46
CA VAL A 225 32.72 1.91 -15.27
C VAL A 225 33.58 1.78 -14.02
N GLU A 226 33.37 2.68 -13.06
CA GLU A 226 33.88 2.57 -11.69
C GLU A 226 32.78 1.97 -10.82
N ARG A 227 32.99 0.75 -10.32
CA ARG A 227 32.04 0.08 -9.42
C ARG A 227 32.32 0.49 -7.98
N ILE A 228 31.48 1.34 -7.41
CA ILE A 228 31.59 1.84 -6.04
C ILE A 228 30.73 0.97 -5.14
N TYR A 229 31.32 -0.06 -4.52
CA TYR A 229 30.61 -0.88 -3.54
C TYR A 229 30.47 -0.14 -2.19
N GLY A 230 29.31 -0.28 -1.56
CA GLY A 230 29.03 0.35 -0.26
C GLY A 230 27.82 -0.20 0.47
N ASP A 231 27.72 0.12 1.76
CA ASP A 231 26.54 -0.09 2.59
C ASP A 231 25.58 1.13 2.53
N LEU A 232 24.48 1.11 3.28
CA LEU A 232 23.48 2.18 3.23
C LEU A 232 24.08 3.49 3.72
N HIS A 233 24.94 3.44 4.73
CA HIS A 233 25.59 4.62 5.29
C HIS A 233 26.46 5.32 4.25
N LYS A 234 27.29 4.57 3.52
CA LYS A 234 28.08 5.11 2.42
C LYS A 234 27.19 5.63 1.28
N ALA A 235 26.07 4.94 0.98
CA ALA A 235 25.12 5.41 -0.03
C ALA A 235 24.51 6.76 0.38
N THR A 236 24.12 6.92 1.64
CA THR A 236 23.61 8.20 2.16
C THR A 236 24.63 9.31 2.05
N ALA A 237 25.91 9.05 2.34
CA ALA A 237 26.94 10.07 2.22
C ALA A 237 27.24 10.44 0.74
N VAL A 238 27.33 9.45 -0.15
CA VAL A 238 27.77 9.66 -1.54
C VAL A 238 26.64 10.02 -2.49
N VAL A 239 25.47 9.39 -2.37
CA VAL A 239 24.35 9.58 -3.31
C VAL A 239 23.43 10.70 -2.83
N TYR A 240 22.98 10.61 -1.58
CA TYR A 240 22.03 11.56 -0.99
C TYR A 240 22.71 12.79 -0.37
N GLY A 241 23.99 12.70 -0.02
CA GLY A 241 24.72 13.71 0.74
C GLY A 241 25.72 14.53 -0.07
N SER A 242 25.80 14.34 -1.39
CA SER A 242 26.68 15.11 -2.26
C SER A 242 25.89 15.88 -3.31
N ASP A 243 26.43 17.02 -3.75
CA ASP A 243 25.93 17.72 -4.93
C ASP A 243 26.00 16.79 -6.16
N PRO A 244 24.89 16.50 -6.84
CA PRO A 244 24.90 15.65 -8.03
C PRO A 244 25.82 16.21 -9.14
N ALA A 245 26.01 17.53 -9.25
CA ALA A 245 26.91 18.12 -10.24
C ALA A 245 28.40 17.86 -9.97
N ALA A 246 28.76 17.43 -8.75
CA ALA A 246 30.12 17.02 -8.40
C ALA A 246 30.54 15.73 -9.14
N GLY A 247 29.57 14.92 -9.62
CA GLY A 247 29.86 13.69 -10.36
C GLY A 247 30.55 12.62 -9.53
N GLU A 248 30.19 12.50 -8.24
CA GLU A 248 30.67 11.41 -7.36
C GLU A 248 29.93 10.09 -7.58
N TRP A 249 28.77 10.14 -8.24
CA TRP A 249 27.99 8.99 -8.66
C TRP A 249 27.18 9.34 -9.91
N HIS A 250 26.90 8.34 -10.74
CA HIS A 250 26.08 8.46 -11.94
C HIS A 250 24.85 7.53 -11.92
N ILE A 251 24.99 6.36 -11.29
CA ILE A 251 23.92 5.37 -11.13
C ILE A 251 23.98 4.83 -9.70
N TYR A 252 22.82 4.50 -9.15
CA TYR A 252 22.68 3.89 -7.83
C TYR A 252 21.64 2.77 -7.84
N THR A 253 21.98 1.61 -7.26
CA THR A 253 21.01 0.52 -7.01
C THR A 253 20.18 0.83 -5.77
N GLU A 254 18.97 1.33 -5.95
CA GLU A 254 18.09 1.81 -4.88
C GLU A 254 17.05 0.73 -4.48
N GLY A 255 16.47 0.88 -3.28
CA GLY A 255 15.37 0.03 -2.86
C GLY A 255 14.59 0.64 -1.70
N TRP A 256 13.28 0.46 -1.74
CA TRP A 256 12.31 1.08 -0.84
C TRP A 256 11.42 0.02 -0.18
N ALA A 257 10.77 0.38 0.93
CA ALA A 257 9.80 -0.46 1.59
C ALA A 257 8.48 0.29 1.81
N THR A 258 7.37 -0.44 1.77
CA THR A 258 6.03 0.02 2.16
C THR A 258 5.53 -0.78 3.35
N THR A 259 4.78 -0.12 4.23
CA THR A 259 4.37 -0.68 5.54
C THR A 259 2.86 -0.77 5.71
N SER A 260 2.10 -0.32 4.71
CA SER A 260 0.63 -0.35 4.69
C SER A 260 0.13 -0.25 3.25
N ILE A 261 -0.99 -0.90 2.96
CA ILE A 261 -1.75 -0.64 1.74
C ILE A 261 -2.52 0.69 1.90
N VAL A 262 -2.62 1.44 0.79
CA VAL A 262 -3.44 2.65 0.69
C VAL A 262 -4.37 2.53 -0.51
N ARG A 263 -5.62 3.00 -0.36
CA ARG A 263 -6.62 2.92 -1.44
C ARG A 263 -6.30 3.89 -2.57
N TYR A 264 -5.86 5.09 -2.22
CA TYR A 264 -5.52 6.17 -3.13
C TYR A 264 -4.10 6.64 -2.80
N ASP A 265 -3.15 6.32 -3.67
CA ASP A 265 -1.74 6.61 -3.47
C ASP A 265 -1.34 7.93 -4.14
N ASP A 266 -1.86 9.03 -3.60
CA ASP A 266 -1.73 10.36 -4.18
C ASP A 266 -0.33 10.97 -4.00
N SER A 267 0.48 10.41 -3.10
CA SER A 267 1.78 10.94 -2.72
C SER A 267 2.96 10.25 -3.41
N ASN A 268 2.83 8.96 -3.75
CA ASN A 268 3.94 8.21 -4.34
C ASN A 268 4.48 8.81 -5.65
N PRO A 269 3.66 9.30 -6.60
CA PRO A 269 4.19 9.95 -7.79
C PRO A 269 5.08 11.15 -7.46
N ALA A 270 4.71 11.96 -6.46
CA ALA A 270 5.52 13.06 -5.99
C ALA A 270 6.83 12.56 -5.37
N TRP A 271 6.75 11.58 -4.47
CA TRP A 271 7.89 11.00 -3.76
C TRP A 271 8.97 10.42 -4.68
N TYR A 272 8.55 9.79 -5.78
CA TYR A 272 9.46 9.07 -6.67
C TYR A 272 9.88 9.83 -7.93
N TYR A 273 9.16 10.87 -8.34
CA TYR A 273 9.44 11.58 -9.59
C TYR A 273 9.58 13.09 -9.44
N ALA A 274 9.01 13.70 -8.39
CA ALA A 274 8.89 15.15 -8.34
C ALA A 274 10.03 15.83 -7.55
N PRO A 275 10.72 16.81 -8.16
CA PRO A 275 11.69 17.67 -7.49
C PRO A 275 11.25 18.26 -6.15
N TRP A 276 10.03 18.81 -6.09
CA TRP A 276 9.58 19.62 -4.95
C TRP A 276 9.55 18.88 -3.61
N VAL A 277 9.49 17.54 -3.62
CA VAL A 277 9.53 16.72 -2.38
C VAL A 277 10.93 16.63 -1.78
N GLY A 278 11.99 16.91 -2.57
CA GLY A 278 13.37 16.78 -2.12
C GLY A 278 13.91 15.35 -2.11
N ASN A 279 13.27 14.43 -2.84
CA ASN A 279 13.71 13.02 -2.98
C ASN A 279 14.17 12.66 -4.41
N MET A 280 14.58 13.69 -5.16
CA MET A 280 15.20 13.64 -6.48
C MET A 280 16.62 14.23 -6.41
N PRO A 281 17.53 13.90 -7.35
CA PRO A 281 18.93 14.36 -7.29
C PRO A 281 19.03 15.88 -7.08
N GLY A 282 19.71 16.25 -5.99
CA GLY A 282 19.77 17.63 -5.47
C GLY A 282 19.16 17.76 -4.07
N TRP A 283 18.20 16.90 -3.75
CA TRP A 283 17.67 16.65 -2.39
C TRP A 283 17.06 17.87 -1.69
N GLY A 284 16.77 18.94 -2.44
CA GLY A 284 16.35 20.23 -1.87
C GLY A 284 17.44 20.93 -1.05
N GLU A 285 18.69 20.46 -1.09
CA GLU A 285 19.79 21.04 -0.32
C GLU A 285 20.25 22.38 -0.95
N PRO A 286 20.28 23.47 -0.18
CA PRO A 286 20.73 24.76 -0.66
C PRO A 286 22.15 24.72 -1.25
N GLY A 287 22.30 25.21 -2.48
CA GLY A 287 23.59 25.32 -3.17
C GLY A 287 23.96 24.11 -4.03
N TYR A 288 23.22 23.00 -3.94
CA TYR A 288 23.40 21.87 -4.86
C TYR A 288 22.69 22.13 -6.20
N TRP A 289 23.14 21.45 -7.26
CA TRP A 289 22.33 21.35 -8.48
C TRP A 289 21.05 20.57 -8.19
N GLN A 290 19.92 21.08 -8.67
CA GLN A 290 18.60 20.45 -8.50
C GLN A 290 18.09 19.92 -9.83
N TYR A 291 17.56 18.69 -9.82
CA TYR A 291 16.68 18.24 -10.89
C TYR A 291 15.40 19.07 -10.84
N GLU A 292 14.93 19.58 -11.98
CA GLU A 292 13.75 20.42 -12.07
C GLU A 292 12.84 19.91 -13.19
N ASN A 293 11.53 19.89 -12.94
CA ASN A 293 10.52 19.59 -13.94
C ASN A 293 9.18 20.24 -13.51
N PRO A 294 8.88 21.46 -14.01
CA PRO A 294 7.72 22.21 -13.55
C PRO A 294 6.38 21.52 -13.82
N GLU A 295 6.27 20.72 -14.88
CA GLU A 295 5.03 19.99 -15.17
C GLU A 295 4.83 18.85 -14.18
N LEU A 296 5.88 18.05 -13.90
CA LEU A 296 5.85 17.02 -12.85
C LEU A 296 5.50 17.65 -11.51
N ASP A 297 6.10 18.78 -11.16
CA ASP A 297 5.83 19.48 -9.90
C ASP A 297 4.35 19.91 -9.80
N ASP A 298 3.78 20.52 -10.85
CA ASP A 298 2.36 20.93 -10.85
C ASP A 298 1.41 19.74 -10.69
N VAL A 299 1.56 18.70 -11.53
CA VAL A 299 0.60 17.57 -11.52
C VAL A 299 0.70 16.76 -10.24
N THR A 300 1.91 16.54 -9.73
CA THR A 300 2.12 15.75 -8.51
C THR A 300 1.76 16.54 -7.25
N MET A 301 2.02 17.86 -7.21
CA MET A 301 1.59 18.69 -6.08
C MET A 301 0.07 18.81 -6.03
N ARG A 302 -0.61 18.95 -7.18
CA ARG A 302 -2.08 18.92 -7.23
C ARG A 302 -2.65 17.60 -6.74
N LEU A 303 -2.07 16.48 -7.17
CA LEU A 303 -2.46 15.15 -6.72
C LEU A 303 -2.24 14.97 -5.21
N ALA A 304 -1.01 15.17 -4.72
CA ALA A 304 -0.65 14.93 -3.33
C ALA A 304 -1.39 15.82 -2.32
N THR A 305 -1.82 17.02 -2.74
CA THR A 305 -2.54 17.98 -1.86
C THR A 305 -4.05 18.01 -2.06
N GLY A 306 -4.62 17.07 -2.83
CA GLY A 306 -6.08 16.98 -3.03
C GLY A 306 -6.67 18.11 -3.88
N ARG A 307 -5.88 18.76 -4.75
CA ARG A 307 -6.33 19.85 -5.64
C ARG A 307 -6.90 19.30 -6.95
N PHE A 308 -7.97 18.52 -6.82
CA PHE A 308 -8.77 17.98 -7.92
C PHE A 308 -10.24 17.91 -7.50
N GLY A 309 -11.15 17.95 -8.47
CA GLY A 309 -12.59 18.03 -8.24
C GLY A 309 -13.35 16.71 -8.37
N SER A 310 -12.74 15.66 -8.94
CA SER A 310 -13.39 14.38 -9.17
C SER A 310 -12.38 13.22 -9.20
N PHE A 311 -12.89 11.97 -9.16
CA PHE A 311 -12.08 10.78 -9.40
C PHE A 311 -11.45 10.76 -10.80
N ASP A 312 -12.14 11.32 -11.80
CA ASP A 312 -11.63 11.39 -13.17
C ASP A 312 -10.44 12.35 -13.26
N GLU A 313 -10.55 13.55 -12.68
CA GLU A 313 -9.42 14.50 -12.64
C GLU A 313 -8.25 13.95 -11.84
N ARG A 314 -8.52 13.28 -10.71
CA ARG A 314 -7.48 12.57 -9.93
C ARG A 314 -6.76 11.53 -10.79
N ALA A 315 -7.52 10.70 -11.51
CA ALA A 315 -6.96 9.67 -12.38
C ALA A 315 -6.12 10.28 -13.51
N GLU A 316 -6.55 11.40 -14.11
CA GLU A 316 -5.77 12.13 -15.11
C GLU A 316 -4.43 12.65 -14.55
N LEU A 317 -4.44 13.26 -13.35
CA LEU A 317 -3.22 13.72 -12.67
C LEU A 317 -2.26 12.56 -12.37
N LEU A 318 -2.78 11.44 -11.85
CA LEU A 318 -1.99 10.25 -11.59
C LEU A 318 -1.35 9.70 -12.88
N ARG A 319 -2.17 9.52 -13.92
CA ARG A 319 -1.69 9.03 -15.23
C ARG A 319 -0.60 9.92 -15.80
N ARG A 320 -0.81 11.24 -15.81
CA ARG A 320 0.15 12.20 -16.33
C ARG A 320 1.47 12.18 -15.55
N SER A 321 1.39 12.08 -14.22
CA SER A 321 2.57 11.96 -13.35
C SER A 321 3.40 10.71 -13.68
N ILE A 322 2.74 9.57 -13.89
CA ILE A 322 3.41 8.32 -14.27
C ILE A 322 4.04 8.39 -15.65
N GLU A 323 3.32 8.92 -16.65
CA GLU A 323 3.85 9.09 -18.00
C GLU A 323 5.11 9.96 -18.01
N LEU A 324 5.08 11.10 -17.31
CA LEU A 324 6.22 12.00 -17.18
C LEU A 324 7.39 11.33 -16.44
N GLY A 325 7.14 10.64 -15.33
CA GLY A 325 8.17 9.94 -14.57
C GLY A 325 8.88 8.85 -15.38
N LEU A 326 8.10 8.04 -16.13
CA LEU A 326 8.63 7.03 -17.05
C LEU A 326 9.43 7.66 -18.20
N ASP A 327 8.93 8.76 -18.77
CA ASP A 327 9.60 9.47 -19.86
C ASP A 327 10.92 10.11 -19.40
N GLU A 328 10.94 10.77 -18.24
CA GLU A 328 12.14 11.37 -17.67
C GLU A 328 13.19 10.34 -17.26
N SER A 329 12.76 9.15 -16.85
CA SER A 329 13.63 8.01 -16.51
C SER A 329 14.77 8.40 -15.57
N VAL A 330 14.58 9.38 -14.67
CA VAL A 330 15.57 9.70 -13.62
C VAL A 330 15.60 8.58 -12.58
N ARG A 331 14.43 8.01 -12.29
CA ARG A 331 14.25 6.82 -11.47
C ARG A 331 13.59 5.73 -12.30
N SER A 332 14.20 4.55 -12.35
CA SER A 332 13.73 3.42 -13.17
C SER A 332 13.50 2.18 -12.32
N PHE A 333 12.23 1.85 -12.08
CA PHE A 333 11.84 0.68 -11.30
C PHE A 333 12.18 -0.62 -12.03
N ILE A 334 12.53 -1.64 -11.26
CA ILE A 334 12.99 -2.95 -11.72
C ILE A 334 11.99 -4.03 -11.30
N ALA A 335 11.73 -4.13 -10.00
CA ALA A 335 10.91 -5.19 -9.43
C ALA A 335 10.22 -4.74 -8.13
N ASN A 336 9.01 -5.26 -7.91
CA ASN A 336 8.38 -5.27 -6.59
C ASN A 336 8.74 -6.58 -5.89
N THR A 337 9.03 -6.55 -4.60
CA THR A 337 9.37 -7.73 -3.80
C THR A 337 8.18 -8.19 -2.96
N PHE A 338 7.97 -9.50 -2.92
CA PHE A 338 7.01 -10.14 -2.03
C PHE A 338 7.76 -10.66 -0.80
N ASP A 339 7.85 -9.82 0.22
CA ASP A 339 8.57 -10.17 1.42
C ASP A 339 7.79 -11.22 2.22
N SER A 340 8.51 -12.19 2.79
CA SER A 340 7.92 -13.28 3.57
C SER A 340 8.26 -13.13 5.05
N PHE A 341 7.25 -13.20 5.91
CA PHE A 341 7.38 -13.11 7.36
C PHE A 341 6.98 -14.44 7.99
N PRO A 342 7.96 -15.23 8.46
CA PRO A 342 7.71 -16.59 8.92
C PRO A 342 7.17 -16.61 10.36
N TYR A 343 6.32 -17.59 10.64
CA TYR A 343 5.71 -17.80 11.95
C TYR A 343 5.52 -19.30 12.23
N ASN A 344 5.43 -19.66 13.51
CA ASN A 344 5.14 -21.02 13.93
C ASN A 344 3.61 -21.25 13.91
N LYS A 345 3.11 -21.99 12.93
CA LYS A 345 1.66 -22.28 12.76
C LYS A 345 1.12 -23.33 13.73
N GLU A 346 1.97 -24.04 14.47
CA GLU A 346 1.54 -24.86 15.60
C GLU A 346 1.26 -24.01 16.84
N ARG A 347 1.80 -22.80 16.93
CA ARG A 347 1.62 -21.90 18.08
C ARG A 347 0.68 -20.75 17.81
N VAL A 348 0.74 -20.14 16.62
CA VAL A 348 -0.13 -19.02 16.22
C VAL A 348 -1.31 -19.56 15.41
N GLU A 349 -2.55 -19.24 15.80
CA GLU A 349 -3.77 -19.74 15.14
C GLU A 349 -4.46 -18.71 14.24
N GLY A 350 -4.22 -17.42 14.48
CA GLY A 350 -4.84 -16.34 13.71
C GLY A 350 -4.15 -15.02 13.97
N PHE A 351 -4.16 -14.15 12.97
CA PHE A 351 -3.66 -12.79 13.01
C PHE A 351 -4.26 -11.99 11.85
N ILE A 352 -4.21 -10.66 11.95
CA ILE A 352 -4.55 -9.76 10.84
C ILE A 352 -3.24 -9.28 10.23
N TYR A 353 -3.17 -9.23 8.90
CA TYR A 353 -2.00 -8.74 8.19
C TYR A 353 -2.40 -7.80 7.07
N ASP A 354 -1.52 -6.85 6.78
CA ASP A 354 -1.68 -5.92 5.68
C ASP A 354 -1.14 -6.53 4.38
N LEU A 355 -1.82 -6.34 3.25
CA LEU A 355 -1.40 -6.93 1.97
C LEU A 355 -0.06 -6.40 1.45
N PHE A 356 0.35 -5.22 1.92
CA PHE A 356 1.62 -4.59 1.59
C PHE A 356 2.59 -4.82 2.74
N GLY A 357 2.31 -4.27 3.92
CA GLY A 357 3.20 -4.28 5.08
C GLY A 357 3.26 -5.59 5.87
N GLY A 358 2.47 -6.61 5.51
CA GLY A 358 2.42 -7.87 6.25
C GLY A 358 2.07 -7.66 7.73
N PRO A 359 2.86 -8.18 8.68
CA PRO A 359 2.59 -8.04 10.12
C PRO A 359 2.93 -6.67 10.69
N TRP A 360 3.48 -5.73 9.89
CA TRP A 360 3.85 -4.41 10.39
C TRP A 360 2.64 -3.52 10.71
N THR A 361 1.43 -3.90 10.33
CA THR A 361 0.23 -3.10 10.61
C THR A 361 -0.20 -3.11 12.09
N ALA A 362 -0.84 -2.04 12.55
CA ALA A 362 -1.42 -1.99 13.90
C ALA A 362 -2.45 -3.12 14.13
N TRP A 363 -3.13 -3.55 13.07
CA TRP A 363 -4.12 -4.63 13.12
C TRP A 363 -3.54 -5.98 13.55
N PHE A 364 -2.24 -6.22 13.33
CA PHE A 364 -1.59 -7.46 13.75
C PHE A 364 -1.82 -7.70 15.25
N TYR A 365 -1.58 -6.69 16.09
CA TYR A 365 -1.76 -6.76 17.55
C TYR A 365 -3.23 -6.87 17.99
N ARG A 366 -4.18 -6.61 17.09
CA ARG A 366 -5.64 -6.67 17.34
C ARG A 366 -6.21 -8.04 16.99
N GLY A 367 -5.52 -8.82 16.16
CA GLY A 367 -5.97 -10.14 15.73
C GLY A 367 -5.06 -11.30 16.11
N VAL A 368 -3.78 -11.05 16.40
CA VAL A 368 -2.81 -12.10 16.70
C VAL A 368 -3.19 -12.87 17.95
N ARG A 369 -3.20 -14.19 17.86
CA ARG A 369 -3.58 -15.10 18.95
C ARG A 369 -2.84 -16.42 18.86
N LEU A 370 -2.51 -16.93 20.04
CA LEU A 370 -1.91 -18.25 20.21
C LEU A 370 -3.00 -19.33 20.21
N ARG A 371 -2.62 -20.56 19.90
CA ARG A 371 -3.50 -21.72 20.09
C ARG A 371 -3.92 -21.80 21.55
N GLY A 372 -5.23 -21.93 21.77
CA GLY A 372 -5.83 -21.86 23.10
C GLY A 372 -6.60 -20.56 23.37
N GLY A 373 -6.59 -19.61 22.43
CA GLY A 373 -7.42 -18.41 22.46
C GLY A 373 -6.82 -17.28 23.29
N VAL A 374 -7.61 -16.72 24.21
CA VAL A 374 -7.19 -15.57 25.04
C VAL A 374 -6.13 -16.01 26.06
N GLY A 375 -5.04 -15.25 26.11
CA GLY A 375 -3.98 -15.35 27.09
C GLY A 375 -2.62 -15.77 26.49
N GLY A 376 -1.66 -16.02 27.39
CA GLY A 376 -0.33 -16.51 27.03
C GLY A 376 0.66 -15.41 26.66
N ILE A 377 1.89 -15.85 26.34
CA ILE A 377 3.04 -14.98 26.03
C ILE A 377 3.37 -15.12 24.55
N LEU A 378 3.16 -14.05 23.79
CA LEU A 378 3.50 -13.94 22.37
C LEU A 378 4.97 -13.49 22.23
N ARG A 379 5.80 -14.34 21.61
CA ARG A 379 7.24 -14.13 21.40
C ARG A 379 7.51 -13.64 19.98
N LEU A 380 7.87 -12.37 19.86
CA LEU A 380 8.09 -11.69 18.58
C LEU A 380 9.58 -11.38 18.38
N GLY A 381 10.21 -12.03 17.41
CA GLY A 381 11.57 -11.67 17.02
C GLY A 381 11.59 -10.46 16.09
N GLN A 382 12.58 -9.61 16.28
CA GLN A 382 12.91 -8.48 15.41
C GLN A 382 14.37 -8.55 14.99
N LYS A 383 14.72 -8.07 13.80
CA LYS A 383 16.11 -8.17 13.31
C LYS A 383 17.09 -7.35 14.16
N LEU A 384 16.67 -6.18 14.62
CA LEU A 384 17.42 -5.31 15.52
C LEU A 384 16.48 -4.74 16.58
N MET A 385 17.05 -4.34 17.70
CA MET A 385 16.38 -3.60 18.77
C MET A 385 17.09 -2.25 19.00
N TYR A 386 16.35 -1.28 19.52
CA TYR A 386 16.88 0.00 20.04
C TYR A 386 17.65 0.86 19.03
N GLN A 387 17.20 0.90 17.77
CA GLN A 387 17.77 1.80 16.76
C GLN A 387 17.22 3.23 16.88
N GLY A 388 15.93 3.36 17.22
CA GLY A 388 15.25 4.63 17.46
C GLY A 388 14.90 4.84 18.92
N ALA A 389 14.71 6.12 19.29
CA ALA A 389 14.27 6.52 20.61
C ALA A 389 12.76 6.38 20.78
N TYR A 390 12.32 6.07 21.99
CA TYR A 390 10.91 5.81 22.31
C TYR A 390 10.27 7.10 22.84
N ASN A 391 9.99 8.03 21.93
CA ASN A 391 9.17 9.23 22.18
C ASN A 391 8.17 9.44 21.02
N PRO A 392 6.95 9.90 21.29
CA PRO A 392 5.89 9.98 20.28
C PRO A 392 5.96 11.19 19.33
N ILE A 393 6.91 12.11 19.52
CA ILE A 393 6.98 13.36 18.75
C ILE A 393 7.84 13.17 17.50
N ALA A 394 9.10 12.80 17.70
CA ALA A 394 10.04 12.53 16.62
C ALA A 394 10.95 11.32 16.94
N GLY A 395 10.53 10.45 17.87
CA GLY A 395 11.04 9.10 18.02
C GLY A 395 10.33 8.12 17.08
N PHE A 396 10.36 6.83 17.42
CA PHE A 396 9.74 5.75 16.66
C PHE A 396 10.01 5.84 15.15
N GLN A 397 11.29 5.99 14.78
CA GLN A 397 11.70 6.26 13.40
C GLN A 397 12.08 5.00 12.62
N ASP A 398 12.30 3.89 13.32
CA ASP A 398 12.64 2.60 12.73
C ASP A 398 11.48 1.61 12.89
N LEU A 399 11.41 0.62 11.99
CA LEU A 399 10.34 -0.39 12.01
C LEU A 399 10.24 -1.15 13.34
N TYR A 400 11.35 -1.35 14.04
CA TYR A 400 11.40 -2.13 15.28
C TYR A 400 10.67 -1.40 16.41
N SER A 401 11.00 -0.13 16.60
CA SER A 401 10.35 0.74 17.59
C SER A 401 8.90 1.10 17.19
N VAL A 402 8.62 1.31 15.89
CA VAL A 402 7.24 1.53 15.40
C VAL A 402 6.32 0.34 15.70
N ASN A 403 6.82 -0.89 15.58
CA ASN A 403 6.06 -2.08 15.93
C ASN A 403 5.62 -2.07 17.41
N VAL A 404 6.49 -1.62 18.32
CA VAL A 404 6.16 -1.45 19.74
C VAL A 404 5.13 -0.33 19.93
N ALA A 405 5.31 0.82 19.28
CA ALA A 405 4.35 1.93 19.33
C ALA A 405 2.95 1.49 18.86
N ARG A 406 2.88 0.73 17.76
CA ARG A 406 1.62 0.17 17.24
C ARG A 406 0.95 -0.79 18.22
N ALA A 407 1.69 -1.50 19.05
CA ALA A 407 1.12 -2.39 20.07
C ALA A 407 0.56 -1.62 21.28
N ILE A 408 1.25 -0.55 21.71
CA ILE A 408 0.85 0.19 22.92
C ILE A 408 -0.14 1.33 22.67
N SER A 409 -0.27 1.80 21.43
CA SER A 409 -1.10 2.95 21.08
C SER A 409 -2.24 2.53 20.15
N ASP A 410 -3.45 3.03 20.41
CA ASP A 410 -4.55 2.94 19.44
C ASP A 410 -4.44 4.09 18.42
N PRO A 411 -4.74 3.87 17.14
CA PRO A 411 -4.88 4.96 16.18
C PRO A 411 -6.29 5.57 16.26
N GLY A 412 -6.43 6.82 15.81
CA GLY A 412 -7.76 7.43 15.64
C GLY A 412 -8.59 6.71 14.56
N ALA A 413 -7.99 6.54 13.39
CA ALA A 413 -8.42 5.68 12.29
C ALA A 413 -7.19 4.96 11.73
N ALA A 414 -7.39 3.84 11.04
CA ALA A 414 -6.31 3.10 10.41
C ALA A 414 -6.72 2.63 9.01
N PRO A 415 -5.79 2.50 8.06
CA PRO A 415 -6.08 1.89 6.76
C PRO A 415 -6.61 0.46 6.97
N HIS A 416 -7.70 0.11 6.30
CA HIS A 416 -8.18 -1.25 6.27
C HIS A 416 -7.10 -2.15 5.64
N PRO A 417 -6.70 -3.26 6.30
CA PRO A 417 -5.48 -3.99 5.97
C PRO A 417 -5.50 -4.63 4.57
N HIS A 418 -6.69 -4.76 3.97
CA HIS A 418 -6.87 -5.40 2.67
C HIS A 418 -7.36 -4.46 1.56
N THR A 419 -7.87 -3.27 1.89
CA THR A 419 -8.41 -2.33 0.88
C THR A 419 -7.69 -0.99 0.87
N GLY A 420 -6.99 -0.65 1.96
CA GLY A 420 -6.31 0.63 2.15
C GLY A 420 -7.25 1.81 2.38
N ILE A 421 -8.56 1.57 2.53
CA ILE A 421 -9.54 2.60 2.88
C ILE A 421 -9.37 2.93 4.37
N PRO A 422 -9.21 4.20 4.77
CA PRO A 422 -9.21 4.58 6.17
C PRO A 422 -10.51 4.16 6.85
N ILE A 423 -10.42 3.38 7.93
CA ILE A 423 -11.57 3.00 8.74
C ILE A 423 -11.46 3.59 10.15
N PRO A 424 -12.56 4.15 10.70
CA PRO A 424 -12.54 4.69 12.05
C PRO A 424 -12.21 3.62 13.09
N TYR A 425 -11.38 3.99 14.06
CA TYR A 425 -11.05 3.15 15.20
C TYR A 425 -11.59 3.83 16.46
N ARG A 426 -10.86 4.81 17.01
CA ARG A 426 -11.19 5.52 18.27
C ARG A 426 -12.17 6.67 18.15
N TYR A 427 -12.78 6.86 16.99
CA TYR A 427 -13.89 7.80 16.83
C TYR A 427 -14.88 7.31 15.78
N THR A 428 -16.05 7.93 15.74
CA THR A 428 -16.90 8.03 14.55
C THR A 428 -16.90 9.48 14.08
N TYR A 429 -17.26 9.75 12.83
CA TYR A 429 -17.34 11.10 12.31
C TYR A 429 -18.52 11.33 11.37
N GLU A 430 -18.90 12.59 11.23
CA GLU A 430 -19.82 13.10 10.21
C GLU A 430 -19.11 14.20 9.43
N VAL A 431 -19.01 14.05 8.11
CA VAL A 431 -18.36 15.01 7.20
C VAL A 431 -19.42 15.89 6.55
N ASP A 432 -19.15 17.19 6.53
CA ASP A 432 -19.86 18.18 5.73
C ASP A 432 -18.81 18.99 4.94
N THR A 433 -18.95 19.05 3.63
CA THR A 433 -17.93 19.58 2.72
C THR A 433 -18.57 20.41 1.63
N ALA A 434 -17.95 21.55 1.32
CA ALA A 434 -18.36 22.36 0.18
C ALA A 434 -17.71 21.92 -1.14
N GLY A 435 -16.98 20.80 -1.14
CA GLY A 435 -16.27 20.27 -2.30
C GLY A 435 -15.05 21.10 -2.69
N PRO A 436 -14.48 20.88 -3.89
CA PRO A 436 -13.19 21.44 -4.30
C PRO A 436 -13.19 22.96 -4.51
N HIS A 437 -14.36 23.57 -4.72
CA HIS A 437 -14.51 24.98 -5.08
C HIS A 437 -15.38 25.78 -4.11
N GLY A 438 -16.10 25.12 -3.21
CA GLY A 438 -16.97 25.76 -2.25
C GLY A 438 -16.27 26.14 -0.95
N ARG A 439 -17.00 26.87 -0.11
CA ARG A 439 -16.56 27.30 1.22
C ARG A 439 -17.73 27.23 2.20
N LEU A 440 -17.46 26.72 3.40
CA LEU A 440 -18.34 26.72 4.56
C LEU A 440 -17.95 27.86 5.50
N SER A 441 -18.93 28.54 6.07
CA SER A 441 -18.69 29.56 7.10
C SER A 441 -18.23 28.90 8.40
N VAL A 442 -17.14 29.38 8.98
CA VAL A 442 -16.67 28.93 10.29
C VAL A 442 -17.31 29.80 11.37
N PRO A 443 -17.90 29.22 12.43
CA PRO A 443 -18.46 29.99 13.53
C PRO A 443 -17.41 30.93 14.17
N PRO A 444 -17.71 32.20 14.45
CA PRO A 444 -16.72 33.15 14.99
C PRO A 444 -16.16 32.78 16.37
N ASP A 445 -16.89 31.96 17.12
CA ASP A 445 -16.50 31.40 18.43
C ASP A 445 -15.63 30.14 18.31
N ALA A 446 -15.44 29.58 17.10
CA ALA A 446 -14.51 28.48 16.88
C ALA A 446 -13.09 28.90 17.27
N LEU A 447 -12.33 27.98 17.84
CA LEU A 447 -11.02 28.23 18.40
C LEU A 447 -9.92 27.89 17.39
N THR A 448 -8.93 28.77 17.30
CA THR A 448 -7.68 28.57 16.58
C THR A 448 -6.50 28.83 17.50
N ILE A 449 -5.28 28.61 17.01
CA ILE A 449 -4.07 28.71 17.83
C ILE A 449 -3.63 30.17 17.97
N ASP A 450 -3.32 30.57 19.20
CA ASP A 450 -2.65 31.84 19.52
C ASP A 450 -1.23 31.57 20.05
N LEU A 451 -0.29 31.40 19.12
CA LEU A 451 1.09 31.05 19.45
C LEU A 451 1.78 32.10 20.32
N GLU A 452 1.52 33.39 20.07
CA GLU A 452 2.12 34.50 20.81
C GLU A 452 1.79 34.45 22.32
N ASN A 453 0.56 34.05 22.65
CA ASN A 453 0.08 33.97 24.04
C ASN A 453 0.06 32.53 24.58
N GLY A 454 0.49 31.55 23.80
CA GLY A 454 0.51 30.14 24.18
C GLY A 454 -0.86 29.55 24.51
N MET A 455 -1.92 30.02 23.84
CA MET A 455 -3.31 29.67 24.17
C MET A 455 -4.19 29.48 22.92
N PHE A 456 -5.46 29.16 23.12
CA PHE A 456 -6.46 29.18 22.05
C PHE A 456 -7.22 30.50 22.03
N LYS A 457 -7.56 30.99 20.84
CA LYS A 457 -8.38 32.20 20.64
C LYS A 457 -9.53 31.96 19.66
N PRO A 458 -10.64 32.70 19.78
CA PRO A 458 -11.68 32.70 18.77
C PRO A 458 -11.13 33.10 17.40
N VAL A 459 -11.62 32.45 16.35
CA VAL A 459 -11.19 32.67 14.96
C VAL A 459 -11.75 33.97 14.39
N GLY A 460 -12.88 34.47 14.92
CA GLY A 460 -13.50 35.72 14.51
C GLY A 460 -14.37 35.62 13.25
N ASN A 461 -14.92 36.74 12.82
CA ASN A 461 -15.87 36.80 11.72
C ASN A 461 -15.19 36.65 10.34
N GLY A 462 -15.92 36.04 9.38
CA GLY A 462 -15.51 36.00 7.98
C GLY A 462 -14.50 34.91 7.62
N VAL A 463 -14.22 33.99 8.55
CA VAL A 463 -13.37 32.83 8.30
C VAL A 463 -14.19 31.71 7.67
N ASN A 464 -13.60 31.04 6.68
CA ASN A 464 -14.23 29.94 5.96
C ASN A 464 -13.31 28.71 5.93
N ALA A 465 -13.90 27.53 5.73
CA ALA A 465 -13.19 26.26 5.53
C ALA A 465 -13.77 25.49 4.34
N THR A 466 -13.03 24.53 3.79
CA THR A 466 -13.54 23.60 2.77
C THR A 466 -14.46 22.54 3.40
N THR A 467 -14.00 21.98 4.52
CA THR A 467 -14.62 20.84 5.18
C THR A 467 -14.84 21.15 6.65
N ARG A 468 -15.97 20.68 7.16
CA ARG A 468 -16.35 20.56 8.56
C ARG A 468 -16.48 19.08 8.89
N THR A 469 -15.93 18.64 10.02
CA THR A 469 -16.12 17.25 10.48
C THR A 469 -16.39 17.21 11.97
N VAL A 470 -17.45 16.53 12.37
CA VAL A 470 -17.81 16.32 13.77
C VAL A 470 -17.35 14.94 14.18
N PHE A 471 -16.41 14.87 15.11
CA PHE A 471 -15.86 13.64 15.65
C PHE A 471 -16.51 13.32 17.00
N LYS A 472 -16.90 12.06 17.18
CA LYS A 472 -17.27 11.50 18.48
C LYS A 472 -16.24 10.45 18.90
N VAL A 473 -15.47 10.77 19.93
CA VAL A 473 -14.31 9.99 20.39
C VAL A 473 -14.72 8.92 21.39
N LYS A 474 -14.22 7.70 21.21
CA LYS A 474 -14.33 6.63 22.20
C LYS A 474 -13.27 6.85 23.27
N MET A 475 -13.63 7.49 24.37
CA MET A 475 -12.74 7.77 25.49
C MET A 475 -12.44 6.52 26.32
N SER A 476 -11.22 6.41 26.85
CA SER A 476 -10.83 5.38 27.82
C SER A 476 -9.85 5.96 28.85
N ARG A 477 -9.45 5.15 29.82
CA ARG A 477 -8.28 5.45 30.65
C ARG A 477 -6.99 5.30 29.83
N PHE A 478 -6.00 6.11 30.18
CA PHE A 478 -4.62 5.88 29.82
C PHE A 478 -4.02 4.79 30.71
N HIS A 479 -2.88 4.23 30.31
CA HIS A 479 -2.21 3.12 31.01
C HIS A 479 -1.81 3.45 32.44
N HIS A 480 -1.52 4.72 32.75
CA HIS A 480 -1.20 5.17 34.11
C HIS A 480 -2.43 5.45 34.97
N GLY A 481 -3.65 5.31 34.43
CA GLY A 481 -4.90 5.30 35.20
C GLY A 481 -5.88 6.46 34.93
N PRO A 482 -5.47 7.73 34.75
CA PRO A 482 -6.36 8.84 34.44
C PRO A 482 -7.27 8.58 33.23
N GLN A 483 -8.52 9.04 33.32
CA GLN A 483 -9.48 9.04 32.23
C GLN A 483 -9.13 10.14 31.22
N MET A 484 -9.25 9.86 29.92
CA MET A 484 -9.15 10.90 28.89
C MET A 484 -10.15 12.03 29.12
N SER A 485 -9.73 13.26 28.89
CA SER A 485 -10.57 14.47 28.92
C SER A 485 -10.41 15.28 27.63
N VAL A 486 -11.24 16.31 27.46
CA VAL A 486 -11.17 17.20 26.29
C VAL A 486 -9.79 17.84 26.12
N ALA A 487 -9.07 18.06 27.22
CA ALA A 487 -7.70 18.59 27.21
C ALA A 487 -6.75 17.70 26.40
N ASP A 488 -6.90 16.37 26.49
CA ASP A 488 -6.08 15.41 25.75
C ASP A 488 -6.37 15.43 24.24
N LEU A 489 -7.57 15.87 23.83
CA LEU A 489 -7.97 15.97 22.41
C LEU A 489 -7.49 17.25 21.75
N ILE A 490 -7.42 18.35 22.51
CA ILE A 490 -7.13 19.69 21.96
C ILE A 490 -5.65 20.08 22.10
N TYR A 491 -4.94 19.58 23.13
CA TYR A 491 -3.53 19.92 23.32
C TYR A 491 -2.63 19.55 22.12
N PRO A 492 -2.83 18.41 21.42
CA PRO A 492 -2.04 18.09 20.23
C PRO A 492 -2.13 19.15 19.13
N PHE A 493 -3.26 19.86 18.99
CA PHE A 493 -3.36 20.95 18.03
C PHE A 493 -2.48 22.13 18.42
N TYR A 494 -2.47 22.52 19.69
CA TYR A 494 -1.56 23.57 20.18
C TYR A 494 -0.09 23.14 20.00
N PHE A 495 0.26 21.95 20.47
CA PHE A 495 1.60 21.38 20.38
C PHE A 495 2.11 21.34 18.94
N MET A 496 1.25 20.92 18.00
CA MET A 496 1.57 20.84 16.57
C MET A 496 2.07 22.18 16.00
N PHE A 497 1.42 23.28 16.38
CA PHE A 497 1.82 24.61 15.92
C PHE A 497 3.01 25.16 16.72
N GLU A 498 3.03 24.99 18.04
CA GLU A 498 4.13 25.47 18.90
C GLU A 498 5.47 24.86 18.48
N TRP A 499 5.48 23.54 18.19
CA TRP A 499 6.70 22.84 17.79
C TRP A 499 6.97 22.80 16.28
N GLY A 500 5.94 23.11 15.49
CA GLY A 500 6.00 23.08 14.02
C GLY A 500 6.32 24.43 13.37
N VAL A 501 6.13 25.55 14.07
CA VAL A 501 6.33 26.90 13.54
C VAL A 501 7.45 27.60 14.30
N ARG A 502 8.51 27.98 13.59
CA ARG A 502 9.59 28.78 14.18
C ARG A 502 9.10 30.21 14.41
N GLN A 503 8.99 30.66 15.66
CA GLN A 503 8.53 32.02 15.98
C GLN A 503 9.64 33.06 15.87
N TYR A 504 10.89 32.67 16.17
CA TYR A 504 12.09 33.52 16.09
C TYR A 504 13.35 32.66 15.85
N PRO A 505 14.50 33.25 15.43
CA PRO A 505 15.66 32.48 14.98
C PRO A 505 16.17 31.41 15.96
N GLU A 506 16.18 31.69 17.27
CA GLU A 506 16.66 30.80 18.34
C GLU A 506 15.51 30.22 19.19
N ASP A 507 14.39 29.89 18.55
CA ASP A 507 13.22 29.31 19.23
C ASP A 507 13.55 27.93 19.85
N PRO A 508 13.59 27.81 21.20
CA PRO A 508 13.90 26.54 21.86
C PRO A 508 12.81 25.49 21.65
N LYS A 509 11.60 25.93 21.25
CA LYS A 509 10.46 25.08 20.97
C LYS A 509 10.29 24.76 19.50
N PHE A 510 11.28 25.01 18.64
CA PHE A 510 11.23 24.55 17.25
C PHE A 510 11.96 23.21 17.05
N ASP A 511 11.33 22.28 16.33
CA ASP A 511 11.97 21.05 15.82
C ASP A 511 11.72 20.92 14.30
N GLY A 512 12.80 20.94 13.51
CA GLY A 512 12.70 20.95 12.03
C GLY A 512 12.13 19.66 11.44
N GLU A 513 12.40 18.52 12.08
CA GLU A 513 11.86 17.25 11.61
C GLU A 513 10.36 17.14 11.90
N TYR A 514 9.94 17.54 13.11
CA TYR A 514 8.53 17.59 13.49
C TYR A 514 7.74 18.60 12.64
N SER A 515 8.35 19.77 12.36
CA SER A 515 7.79 20.79 11.48
C SER A 515 7.47 20.24 10.09
N ARG A 516 8.42 19.54 9.45
CA ARG A 516 8.19 18.91 8.14
C ARG A 516 7.09 17.84 8.20
N ARG A 517 7.08 17.00 9.25
CA ARG A 517 6.09 15.90 9.40
C ARG A 517 4.64 16.39 9.57
N THR A 518 4.45 17.59 10.12
CA THR A 518 3.11 18.12 10.43
C THR A 518 2.68 19.27 9.50
N GLU A 519 3.45 19.53 8.43
CA GLU A 519 3.23 20.65 7.51
C GLU A 519 1.85 20.62 6.87
N ASP A 520 1.43 19.49 6.30
CA ASP A 520 0.13 19.35 5.65
C ASP A 520 -1.05 19.58 6.61
N ALA A 521 -0.95 19.01 7.82
CA ALA A 521 -1.98 19.18 8.85
C ALA A 521 -2.06 20.64 9.32
N ARG A 522 -0.93 21.32 9.54
CA ARG A 522 -0.91 22.75 9.90
C ARG A 522 -1.40 23.63 8.76
N GLY A 523 -1.02 23.33 7.52
CA GLY A 523 -1.39 24.12 6.34
C GLY A 523 -2.87 24.03 5.98
N THR A 524 -3.56 22.98 6.44
CA THR A 524 -5.00 22.76 6.18
C THR A 524 -5.88 23.06 7.39
N PHE A 525 -5.39 22.97 8.62
CA PHE A 525 -6.15 23.29 9.83
C PHE A 525 -6.65 24.74 9.85
N VAL A 526 -7.92 24.95 10.22
CA VAL A 526 -8.51 26.30 10.36
C VAL A 526 -8.90 26.56 11.82
N ALA A 527 -9.80 25.75 12.38
CA ALA A 527 -10.32 25.94 13.73
C ALA A 527 -10.98 24.66 14.26
N PHE A 528 -11.30 24.64 15.55
CA PHE A 528 -12.13 23.61 16.18
C PHE A 528 -13.17 24.19 17.15
N ARG A 529 -14.20 23.42 17.45
CA ARG A 529 -15.16 23.68 18.54
C ARG A 529 -15.28 22.46 19.43
N ILE A 530 -15.38 22.72 20.73
CA ILE A 530 -15.68 21.71 21.72
C ILE A 530 -17.20 21.66 21.86
N LEU A 531 -17.81 20.57 21.39
CA LEU A 531 -19.27 20.40 21.46
C LEU A 531 -19.69 19.59 22.70
N GLY A 532 -18.76 18.85 23.30
CA GLY A 532 -18.96 18.05 24.51
C GLY A 532 -17.64 17.46 25.02
N GLU A 533 -17.71 16.61 26.03
CA GLU A 533 -16.52 15.96 26.63
C GLU A 533 -15.81 15.00 25.67
N ASP A 534 -16.56 14.37 24.76
CA ASP A 534 -16.08 13.38 23.79
C ASP A 534 -16.27 13.83 22.33
N THR A 535 -16.74 15.06 22.11
CA THR A 535 -17.19 15.51 20.78
C THR A 535 -16.47 16.80 20.35
N ILE A 536 -15.72 16.71 19.26
CA ILE A 536 -14.95 17.82 18.67
C ILE A 536 -15.43 18.06 17.24
N GLU A 537 -15.72 19.32 16.93
CA GLU A 537 -15.99 19.79 15.58
C GLU A 537 -14.72 20.43 15.02
N LEU A 538 -14.21 19.94 13.88
CA LEU A 538 -13.03 20.47 13.19
C LEU A 538 -13.41 21.14 11.88
N PHE A 539 -12.68 22.21 11.54
CA PHE A 539 -12.76 22.93 10.28
C PHE A 539 -11.38 22.94 9.62
N TYR A 540 -11.30 22.54 8.35
CA TYR A 540 -10.04 22.47 7.60
C TYR A 540 -10.22 22.58 6.08
N ASN A 541 -9.15 22.95 5.40
CA ASN A 541 -9.09 23.21 3.96
C ASN A 541 -8.59 21.99 3.18
N TYR A 542 -9.25 20.85 3.35
CA TYR A 542 -9.00 19.63 2.57
C TYR A 542 -10.31 19.01 2.10
N TRP A 543 -10.28 18.32 0.97
CA TRP A 543 -11.39 17.60 0.38
C TRP A 543 -10.85 16.43 -0.44
N HIS A 544 -11.61 15.34 -0.47
CA HIS A 544 -11.38 14.21 -1.35
C HIS A 544 -12.75 13.61 -1.76
N PRO A 545 -12.94 13.15 -3.03
CA PRO A 545 -14.21 12.56 -3.48
C PRO A 545 -14.68 11.34 -2.67
N ASP A 546 -13.74 10.62 -2.06
CA ASP A 546 -14.02 9.64 -1.00
C ASP A 546 -14.03 10.33 0.37
N GLU A 547 -15.22 10.38 1.00
CA GLU A 547 -15.42 11.00 2.30
C GLU A 547 -14.58 10.36 3.42
N THR A 548 -14.13 9.10 3.27
CA THR A 548 -13.26 8.47 4.27
C THR A 548 -11.91 9.17 4.40
N TYR A 549 -11.34 9.61 3.28
CA TYR A 549 -10.10 10.38 3.26
C TYR A 549 -10.32 11.77 3.85
N THR A 550 -11.45 12.40 3.50
CA THR A 550 -11.84 13.69 4.07
C THR A 550 -11.98 13.59 5.59
N GLY A 551 -12.74 12.61 6.11
CA GLY A 551 -13.04 12.45 7.53
C GLY A 551 -11.87 11.97 8.40
N THR A 552 -10.78 11.48 7.81
CA THR A 552 -9.58 11.05 8.55
C THR A 552 -8.34 11.92 8.30
N TRP A 553 -8.46 13.00 7.54
CA TRP A 553 -7.33 13.88 7.18
C TRP A 553 -6.66 14.52 8.41
N ILE A 554 -7.45 15.12 9.31
CA ILE A 554 -7.00 15.62 10.62
C ILE A 554 -7.83 14.93 11.68
N SER A 555 -7.16 14.39 12.71
CA SER A 555 -7.82 13.71 13.82
C SER A 555 -7.66 14.45 15.15
N PRO A 556 -8.73 14.58 15.96
CA PRO A 556 -8.63 15.07 17.33
C PRO A 556 -8.21 13.99 18.35
N TYR A 557 -8.02 12.73 17.93
CA TYR A 557 -7.69 11.65 18.86
C TYR A 557 -6.18 11.63 19.16
N SER A 558 -5.83 11.67 20.45
CA SER A 558 -4.46 11.48 20.93
C SER A 558 -4.30 10.14 21.66
N PRO A 559 -3.27 9.34 21.31
CA PRO A 559 -2.89 8.17 22.09
C PRO A 559 -2.10 8.49 23.36
N TYR A 560 -1.69 9.74 23.57
CA TYR A 560 -0.82 10.14 24.69
C TYR A 560 -1.48 11.25 25.53
N PRO A 561 -1.33 11.23 26.86
CA PRO A 561 -1.96 12.20 27.75
C PRO A 561 -1.24 13.55 27.72
N TRP A 562 -1.96 14.66 27.95
CA TRP A 562 -1.37 16.01 27.85
C TRP A 562 -0.20 16.22 28.83
N GLU A 563 -0.25 15.63 30.03
CA GLU A 563 0.83 15.78 31.02
C GLU A 563 2.14 15.14 30.56
N LEU A 564 2.08 14.12 29.69
CA LEU A 564 3.27 13.51 29.09
C LEU A 564 3.90 14.44 28.04
N TYR A 565 3.08 15.11 27.21
CA TYR A 565 3.59 16.12 26.28
C TYR A 565 4.33 17.22 27.04
N VAL A 566 3.69 17.80 28.06
CA VAL A 566 4.27 18.89 28.87
C VAL A 566 5.57 18.46 29.56
N LEU A 567 5.63 17.23 30.08
CA LEU A 567 6.85 16.68 30.66
C LEU A 567 8.00 16.64 29.66
N MET A 568 7.73 16.14 28.45
CA MET A 568 8.75 16.08 27.41
C MET A 568 9.18 17.47 26.94
N GLU A 569 8.24 18.41 26.81
CA GLU A 569 8.54 19.80 26.46
C GLU A 569 9.50 20.44 27.47
N ASP A 570 9.26 20.29 28.77
CA ASP A 570 10.15 20.86 29.80
C ASP A 570 11.57 20.28 29.68
N VAL A 571 11.73 18.98 29.44
CA VAL A 571 13.06 18.37 29.24
C VAL A 571 13.78 18.95 28.00
N VAL A 572 13.06 19.11 26.88
CA VAL A 572 13.65 19.59 25.62
C VAL A 572 13.95 21.08 25.68
N VAL A 573 13.03 21.90 26.22
CA VAL A 573 13.22 23.35 26.38
C VAL A 573 14.39 23.68 27.30
N ASN A 574 14.60 22.87 28.35
CA ASN A 574 15.75 23.02 29.25
C ASN A 574 17.07 22.46 28.66
N GLY A 575 17.08 22.05 27.38
CA GLY A 575 18.28 21.60 26.68
C GLY A 575 18.86 20.28 27.20
N ARG A 576 18.05 19.45 27.88
CA ARG A 576 18.52 18.16 28.43
C ARG A 576 18.33 16.99 27.47
N ALA A 577 17.46 17.13 26.47
CA ALA A 577 17.26 16.18 25.38
C ALA A 577 16.70 16.90 24.15
N ALA A 578 16.52 16.18 23.05
CA ALA A 578 15.80 16.65 21.86
C ALA A 578 14.79 15.61 21.37
N PHE A 579 13.69 16.06 20.75
CA PHE A 579 12.66 15.18 20.21
C PHE A 579 13.15 14.35 19.03
N SER A 580 13.82 14.99 18.07
CA SER A 580 14.31 14.36 16.85
C SER A 580 15.78 13.99 16.95
N LYS A 581 16.18 12.98 16.15
CA LYS A 581 17.58 12.55 16.03
C LYS A 581 18.45 13.66 15.45
N SER A 582 17.93 14.41 14.49
CA SER A 582 18.63 15.54 13.85
C SER A 582 18.88 16.68 14.85
N ALA A 583 17.87 17.07 15.64
CA ALA A 583 18.05 18.09 16.67
C ALA A 583 18.98 17.62 17.81
N SER A 584 18.92 16.34 18.19
CA SER A 584 19.85 15.75 19.16
C SER A 584 21.30 15.88 18.69
N GLY A 585 21.58 15.50 17.44
CA GLY A 585 22.92 15.65 16.84
C GLY A 585 23.37 17.11 16.75
N ALA A 586 22.49 18.02 16.34
CA ALA A 586 22.81 19.44 16.19
C ALA A 586 23.09 20.14 17.54
N ARG A 587 22.37 19.77 18.60
CA ARG A 587 22.49 20.38 19.93
C ARG A 587 23.50 19.66 20.84
N GLY A 588 23.96 18.46 20.47
CA GLY A 588 24.84 17.64 21.29
C GLY A 588 24.19 17.12 22.57
N VAL A 589 22.88 16.86 22.53
CA VAL A 589 22.06 16.40 23.67
C VAL A 589 21.45 15.03 23.37
N GLU A 590 20.98 14.33 24.40
CA GLU A 590 20.38 12.99 24.25
C GLU A 590 19.14 13.02 23.35
N TRP A 591 18.97 11.98 22.52
CA TRP A 591 17.71 11.78 21.80
C TRP A 591 16.67 11.23 22.76
N LEU A 592 15.60 12.00 23.00
CA LEU A 592 14.65 11.74 24.08
C LEU A 592 14.05 10.32 24.01
N ASP A 593 14.26 9.53 25.06
CA ASP A 593 13.70 8.18 25.20
C ASP A 593 12.98 8.05 26.55
N LEU A 594 11.69 7.67 26.50
CA LEU A 594 10.83 7.55 27.68
C LEU A 594 11.00 6.21 28.42
N THR A 595 11.80 5.28 27.90
CA THR A 595 11.88 3.88 28.34
C THR A 595 13.19 3.50 29.01
N LYS A 596 14.30 4.12 28.56
CA LYS A 596 15.66 3.70 28.94
C LYS A 596 16.66 4.84 28.72
N GLY A 597 17.88 4.62 29.20
CA GLY A 597 19.02 5.49 28.92
C GLY A 597 19.04 6.79 29.74
N PRO A 598 19.98 7.70 29.41
CA PRO A 598 20.23 8.92 30.18
C PRO A 598 19.04 9.87 30.28
N SER A 599 18.13 9.84 29.30
CA SER A 599 16.90 10.66 29.28
C SER A 599 16.04 10.50 30.54
N LEU A 600 16.03 9.32 31.15
CA LEU A 600 15.17 9.03 32.32
C LEU A 600 15.49 9.90 33.53
N GLU A 601 16.75 10.27 33.77
CA GLU A 601 17.09 11.15 34.89
C GLU A 601 16.57 12.57 34.67
N ALA A 602 16.68 13.10 33.44
CA ALA A 602 16.11 14.40 33.11
C ALA A 602 14.59 14.42 33.25
N LEU A 603 13.92 13.36 32.77
CA LEU A 603 12.48 13.19 32.91
C LEU A 603 12.04 13.08 34.38
N LYS A 604 12.80 12.40 35.24
CA LYS A 604 12.51 12.31 36.68
C LYS A 604 12.55 13.69 37.34
N ASP A 605 13.61 14.46 37.08
CA ASP A 605 13.78 15.80 37.65
C ASP A 605 12.64 16.73 37.20
N SER A 606 12.34 16.75 35.90
CA SER A 606 11.24 17.55 35.33
C SER A 606 9.88 17.12 35.87
N LEU A 607 9.64 15.81 36.02
CA LEU A 607 8.39 15.30 36.61
C LEU A 607 8.22 15.75 38.07
N GLN A 608 9.29 15.72 38.88
CA GLN A 608 9.24 16.20 40.25
C GLN A 608 8.93 17.70 40.31
N LYS A 609 9.61 18.51 39.48
CA LYS A 609 9.37 19.95 39.35
C LYS A 609 7.91 20.23 38.98
N LEU A 610 7.45 19.72 37.85
CA LEU A 610 6.10 19.99 37.31
C LEU A 610 4.99 19.51 38.25
N ALA A 611 5.18 18.34 38.88
CA ALA A 611 4.24 17.83 39.88
C ALA A 611 4.19 18.72 41.14
N SER A 612 5.33 19.23 41.60
CA SER A 612 5.38 20.13 42.77
C SER A 612 4.72 21.48 42.52
N GLU A 613 4.85 21.99 41.29
CA GLU A 613 4.20 23.22 40.83
C GLU A 613 2.72 23.01 40.50
N ASN A 614 2.29 21.74 40.38
CA ASN A 614 1.00 21.35 39.84
C ASN A 614 0.74 22.02 38.48
N TYR A 615 1.76 22.00 37.62
CA TYR A 615 1.81 22.82 36.41
C TYR A 615 0.70 22.45 35.42
N ILE A 616 0.07 23.48 34.84
CA ILE A 616 -0.90 23.39 33.74
C ILE A 616 -0.47 24.41 32.68
N PRO A 617 -0.24 24.00 31.42
CA PRO A 617 0.15 24.93 30.36
C PRO A 617 -0.98 25.93 30.07
N GLU A 618 -0.63 27.14 29.63
CA GLU A 618 -1.59 28.24 29.39
C GLU A 618 -2.79 27.81 28.53
N ALA A 619 -2.53 27.09 27.43
CA ALA A 619 -3.54 26.54 26.54
C ALA A 619 -4.59 25.64 27.23
N LEU A 620 -4.25 25.00 28.36
CA LEU A 620 -5.12 24.06 29.06
C LEU A 620 -5.74 24.60 30.35
N LYS A 621 -5.33 25.78 30.84
CA LYS A 621 -5.92 26.38 32.05
C LYS A 621 -7.45 26.51 32.02
N PRO A 622 -8.11 26.79 30.88
CA PRO A 622 -9.57 26.83 30.84
C PRO A 622 -10.25 25.45 30.93
N TYR A 623 -9.51 24.37 30.70
CA TYR A 623 -10.06 23.02 30.47
C TYR A 623 -9.64 21.99 31.51
N VAL A 624 -8.61 22.28 32.31
CA VAL A 624 -8.07 21.39 33.33
C VAL A 624 -8.18 22.04 34.70
N SER A 625 -8.82 21.33 35.63
CA SER A 625 -8.88 21.79 37.02
C SER A 625 -7.56 21.53 37.75
N SER A 626 -7.24 22.36 38.75
CA SER A 626 -6.07 22.16 39.61
C SER A 626 -6.06 20.76 40.29
N SER A 627 -7.22 20.24 40.68
CA SER A 627 -7.35 18.89 41.23
C SER A 627 -7.09 17.78 40.19
N GLU A 628 -7.53 17.98 38.95
CA GLU A 628 -7.28 17.03 37.87
C GLU A 628 -5.79 16.96 37.54
N ALA A 629 -5.13 18.12 37.38
CA ALA A 629 -3.69 18.19 37.14
C ALA A 629 -2.90 17.46 38.25
N LYS A 630 -3.27 17.69 39.51
CA LYS A 630 -2.60 17.04 40.64
C LYS A 630 -2.73 15.53 40.61
N ALA A 631 -3.93 15.03 40.27
CA ALA A 631 -4.19 13.59 40.13
C ALA A 631 -3.38 12.99 38.98
N ARG A 632 -3.30 13.67 37.84
CA ARG A 632 -2.53 13.25 36.66
C ARG A 632 -1.03 13.20 36.92
N TRP A 633 -0.45 14.24 37.52
CA TRP A 633 0.96 14.25 37.91
C TRP A 633 1.28 13.14 38.91
N SER A 634 0.42 12.93 39.92
CA SER A 634 0.58 11.83 40.88
C SER A 634 0.48 10.46 40.23
N ALA A 635 -0.40 10.28 39.25
CA ALA A 635 -0.52 9.03 38.50
C ALA A 635 0.73 8.74 37.67
N LEU A 636 1.29 9.77 37.02
CA LEU A 636 2.52 9.63 36.22
C LEU A 636 3.74 9.31 37.09
N GLN A 637 3.83 9.91 38.30
CA GLN A 637 4.84 9.52 39.30
C GLN A 637 4.66 8.06 39.77
N GLY A 638 3.41 7.63 40.00
CA GLY A 638 3.10 6.26 40.34
C GLY A 638 3.52 5.27 39.25
N TRP A 639 3.26 5.62 37.99
CA TRP A 639 3.69 4.84 36.83
C TRP A 639 5.21 4.65 36.79
N LEU A 640 5.96 5.75 36.89
CA LEU A 640 7.42 5.73 36.92
C LEU A 640 7.95 4.84 38.06
N ASN A 641 7.36 4.94 39.26
CA ASN A 641 7.78 4.13 40.41
C ASN A 641 7.53 2.63 40.21
N ASN A 642 6.44 2.27 39.53
CA ASN A 642 6.04 0.87 39.33
C ASN A 642 6.73 0.20 38.13
N HIS A 643 7.09 0.98 37.10
CA HIS A 643 7.57 0.46 35.82
C HIS A 643 8.96 0.95 35.42
N GLY A 644 9.52 1.95 36.12
CA GLY A 644 10.85 2.50 35.85
C GLY A 644 10.95 3.28 34.53
N ASN A 645 9.82 3.55 33.86
CA ASN A 645 9.74 4.26 32.59
C ASN A 645 8.55 5.23 32.61
N LEU A 646 8.42 6.05 31.55
CA LEU A 646 7.36 7.05 31.39
C LEU A 646 6.59 6.91 30.07
N LEU A 647 6.75 5.78 29.36
CA LEU A 647 6.04 5.53 28.12
C LEU A 647 4.61 5.06 28.42
N VAL A 648 3.71 6.03 28.53
CA VAL A 648 2.28 5.84 28.80
C VAL A 648 1.47 6.06 27.52
N SER A 649 0.50 5.20 27.22
CA SER A 649 -0.46 5.42 26.12
C SER A 649 -1.86 4.91 26.49
N ASN A 650 -2.70 4.52 25.52
CA ASN A 650 -4.09 4.08 25.71
C ASN A 650 -4.53 2.93 24.78
N GLY A 651 -3.57 2.22 24.17
CA GLY A 651 -3.82 1.03 23.36
C GLY A 651 -3.99 -0.26 24.18
N PRO A 652 -4.07 -1.42 23.51
CA PRO A 652 -4.46 -2.69 24.11
C PRO A 652 -3.38 -3.35 24.97
N TYR A 653 -2.13 -2.91 24.85
CA TYR A 653 -1.02 -3.33 25.69
C TYR A 653 -0.35 -2.08 26.26
N TYR A 654 0.24 -2.19 27.44
CA TYR A 654 1.05 -1.14 28.02
C TYR A 654 2.52 -1.55 28.09
N PHE A 655 3.42 -0.56 28.01
CA PHE A 655 4.85 -0.80 28.07
C PHE A 655 5.26 -1.16 29.49
N TYR A 656 5.55 -2.44 29.74
CA TYR A 656 5.85 -2.91 31.09
C TYR A 656 7.29 -2.61 31.49
N LYS A 657 8.27 -2.99 30.65
CA LYS A 657 9.69 -2.64 30.84
C LYS A 657 10.52 -2.86 29.56
N ALA A 658 11.64 -2.14 29.49
CA ALA A 658 12.77 -2.47 28.61
C ALA A 658 13.82 -3.26 29.41
N ASP A 659 14.22 -4.43 28.93
CA ASP A 659 15.37 -5.19 29.43
C ASP A 659 16.54 -5.00 28.46
N THR A 660 17.34 -3.95 28.70
CA THR A 660 18.44 -3.58 27.80
C THR A 660 19.57 -4.60 27.80
N ALA A 661 19.72 -5.38 28.87
CA ALA A 661 20.71 -6.45 28.97
C ALA A 661 20.33 -7.65 28.10
N ALA A 662 19.05 -8.04 28.13
CA ALA A 662 18.52 -9.11 27.27
C ALA A 662 18.15 -8.63 25.85
N ARG A 663 18.19 -7.31 25.59
CA ARG A 663 17.66 -6.67 24.38
C ARG A 663 16.20 -7.03 24.13
N GLN A 664 15.35 -6.85 25.14
CA GLN A 664 13.93 -7.19 25.08
C GLN A 664 13.02 -6.03 25.49
N ASP A 665 11.88 -5.91 24.83
CA ASP A 665 10.76 -5.11 25.31
C ASP A 665 9.62 -6.03 25.72
N ILE A 666 9.06 -5.78 26.90
CA ILE A 666 7.95 -6.56 27.44
C ILE A 666 6.74 -5.65 27.57
N LEU A 667 5.64 -6.05 26.93
CA LEU A 667 4.35 -5.40 27.00
C LEU A 667 3.35 -6.31 27.70
N LYS A 668 2.41 -5.74 28.45
CA LYS A 668 1.35 -6.49 29.11
C LYS A 668 -0.02 -5.99 28.68
N ALA A 669 -1.00 -6.89 28.61
CA ALA A 669 -2.34 -6.55 28.18
C ALA A 669 -2.98 -5.51 29.11
N PHE A 670 -3.56 -4.48 28.51
CA PHE A 670 -4.34 -3.46 29.19
C PHE A 670 -5.79 -3.94 29.29
N ARG A 671 -6.12 -4.58 30.42
CA ARG A 671 -7.43 -5.20 30.69
C ARG A 671 -8.42 -4.24 31.36
N ASP A 672 -8.24 -2.92 31.22
CA ASP A 672 -9.06 -1.93 31.90
C ASP A 672 -10.51 -1.94 31.38
N PRO A 673 -11.54 -1.89 32.24
CA PRO A 673 -12.94 -1.91 31.84
C PRO A 673 -13.36 -0.80 30.87
N SER A 674 -12.68 0.35 30.90
CA SER A 674 -12.95 1.49 30.00
C SER A 674 -12.39 1.29 28.59
N TYR A 675 -11.50 0.32 28.37
CA TYR A 675 -10.97 0.04 27.05
C TYR A 675 -12.10 -0.42 26.10
N PRO A 676 -12.26 0.18 24.90
CA PRO A 676 -13.47 -0.01 24.11
C PRO A 676 -13.58 -1.38 23.45
N TYR A 677 -12.48 -2.12 23.28
CA TYR A 677 -12.47 -3.38 22.51
C TYR A 677 -12.22 -4.62 23.36
N SER A 678 -12.63 -5.76 22.82
CA SER A 678 -12.47 -7.11 23.36
C SER A 678 -11.94 -8.05 22.26
N PRO A 679 -11.44 -9.26 22.63
CA PRO A 679 -11.08 -10.27 21.64
C PRO A 679 -12.27 -10.59 20.73
N GLY A 680 -12.01 -10.69 19.42
CA GLY A 680 -13.02 -11.01 18.41
C GLY A 680 -13.60 -9.81 17.66
N ASP A 681 -13.47 -8.58 18.18
CA ASP A 681 -14.07 -7.37 17.57
C ASP A 681 -13.57 -7.08 16.13
N PHE A 682 -12.42 -7.65 15.76
CA PHE A 682 -11.79 -7.48 14.45
C PHE A 682 -11.49 -8.80 13.72
N ASP A 683 -12.06 -9.94 14.16
CA ASP A 683 -11.77 -11.25 13.57
C ASP A 683 -12.19 -11.37 12.09
N GLN A 684 -13.16 -10.57 11.64
CA GLN A 684 -13.52 -10.45 10.22
C GLN A 684 -12.33 -10.04 9.33
N LEU A 685 -11.31 -9.40 9.90
CA LEU A 685 -10.10 -8.99 9.19
C LEU A 685 -9.01 -10.07 9.16
N THR A 686 -9.17 -11.23 9.82
CA THR A 686 -8.14 -12.29 9.80
C THR A 686 -8.11 -13.07 8.49
N SER A 687 -9.13 -12.92 7.64
CA SER A 687 -9.27 -13.68 6.40
C SER A 687 -9.60 -12.74 5.24
N PRO A 688 -8.59 -12.28 4.47
CA PRO A 688 -8.85 -11.47 3.27
C PRO A 688 -9.68 -12.24 2.26
N ARG A 689 -10.70 -11.58 1.72
CA ARG A 689 -11.61 -12.15 0.71
C ARG A 689 -11.18 -11.71 -0.68
N PHE A 690 -10.19 -12.39 -1.22
CA PHE A 690 -9.69 -12.12 -2.57
C PHE A 690 -10.69 -12.54 -3.66
N ALA A 691 -10.64 -11.85 -4.80
CA ALA A 691 -11.27 -12.31 -6.03
C ALA A 691 -10.33 -13.30 -6.74
N ASP A 692 -10.89 -14.39 -7.25
CA ASP A 692 -10.18 -15.39 -8.07
C ASP A 692 -10.94 -15.60 -9.38
N ILE A 693 -10.24 -15.49 -10.51
CA ILE A 693 -10.80 -15.86 -11.82
C ILE A 693 -10.79 -17.38 -11.93
N ILE A 694 -11.96 -17.99 -11.87
CA ILE A 694 -12.15 -19.45 -11.88
C ILE A 694 -12.45 -20.02 -13.28
N ARG A 695 -12.94 -19.18 -14.21
CA ARG A 695 -13.26 -19.59 -15.59
C ARG A 695 -13.10 -18.41 -16.55
N VAL A 696 -12.60 -18.67 -17.76
CA VAL A 696 -12.67 -17.71 -18.88
C VAL A 696 -13.09 -18.44 -20.14
N ASN A 697 -14.23 -18.07 -20.69
CA ASN A 697 -14.76 -18.61 -21.94
C ASN A 697 -14.59 -17.54 -23.03
N VAL A 698 -13.57 -17.72 -23.87
CA VAL A 698 -13.29 -16.86 -25.02
C VAL A 698 -13.84 -17.53 -26.28
N PRO A 699 -14.52 -16.82 -27.19
CA PRO A 699 -14.88 -17.37 -28.50
C PRO A 699 -13.63 -17.84 -29.26
N ASP A 700 -13.73 -18.97 -29.96
CA ASP A 700 -12.60 -19.51 -30.75
C ASP A 700 -12.06 -18.50 -31.76
N ARG A 701 -12.95 -17.66 -32.31
CA ARG A 701 -12.66 -16.65 -33.32
C ARG A 701 -13.53 -15.41 -33.10
N VAL A 702 -12.94 -14.24 -33.31
CA VAL A 702 -13.65 -12.96 -33.42
C VAL A 702 -13.59 -12.49 -34.86
N VAL A 703 -14.72 -12.09 -35.43
CA VAL A 703 -14.75 -11.50 -36.77
C VAL A 703 -14.60 -9.99 -36.64
N ALA A 704 -13.67 -9.39 -37.37
CA ALA A 704 -13.51 -7.93 -37.41
C ALA A 704 -14.82 -7.28 -37.91
N GLY A 705 -15.36 -6.33 -37.14
CA GLY A 705 -16.68 -5.74 -37.38
C GLY A 705 -17.86 -6.68 -37.07
N GLY A 706 -17.64 -7.75 -36.28
CA GLY A 706 -18.68 -8.61 -35.71
C GLY A 706 -18.87 -8.39 -34.22
N GLY A 707 -19.94 -8.91 -33.63
CA GLY A 707 -20.09 -8.96 -32.17
C GLY A 707 -19.37 -10.17 -31.57
N ALA A 708 -18.77 -10.01 -30.40
CA ALA A 708 -18.18 -11.12 -29.63
C ALA A 708 -18.53 -10.99 -28.14
N LEU A 709 -18.69 -12.13 -27.46
CA LEU A 709 -19.00 -12.19 -26.04
C LEU A 709 -18.00 -13.11 -25.34
N ILE A 710 -17.32 -12.58 -24.32
CA ILE A 710 -16.41 -13.35 -23.48
C ILE A 710 -17.04 -13.41 -22.08
N ARG A 711 -17.10 -14.61 -21.50
CA ARG A 711 -17.63 -14.83 -20.14
C ARG A 711 -16.50 -15.13 -19.15
N VAL A 712 -16.52 -14.47 -18.00
CA VAL A 712 -15.49 -14.58 -16.95
C VAL A 712 -16.16 -15.00 -15.66
N GLY A 713 -15.79 -16.16 -15.13
CA GLY A 713 -16.24 -16.65 -13.82
C GLY A 713 -15.30 -16.16 -12.72
N VAL A 714 -15.85 -15.57 -11.66
CA VAL A 714 -15.16 -15.00 -10.52
C VAL A 714 -15.76 -15.50 -9.20
N ALA A 715 -14.88 -15.90 -8.27
CA ALA A 715 -15.23 -16.19 -6.89
C ALA A 715 -14.57 -15.19 -5.94
N VAL A 716 -15.26 -14.80 -4.86
CA VAL A 716 -14.72 -13.93 -3.81
C VAL A 716 -14.72 -14.69 -2.48
N GLY A 717 -13.52 -14.93 -1.93
CA GLY A 717 -13.35 -15.81 -0.76
C GLY A 717 -13.81 -17.24 -1.02
N GLY A 718 -13.62 -17.75 -2.24
CA GLY A 718 -13.98 -19.11 -2.64
C GLY A 718 -15.46 -19.32 -3.03
N VAL A 719 -16.28 -18.28 -3.05
CA VAL A 719 -17.71 -18.35 -3.40
C VAL A 719 -17.99 -17.50 -4.64
N PRO A 720 -18.70 -18.01 -5.68
CA PRO A 720 -19.12 -17.19 -6.83
C PRO A 720 -19.79 -15.89 -6.37
N SER A 721 -19.33 -14.74 -6.87
CA SER A 721 -19.72 -13.43 -6.33
C SER A 721 -19.67 -12.32 -7.37
N ARG A 722 -20.53 -11.31 -7.21
CA ARG A 722 -20.51 -10.05 -7.98
C ARG A 722 -19.71 -8.95 -7.28
N GLU A 723 -19.19 -9.19 -6.08
CA GLU A 723 -18.43 -8.24 -5.26
C GLU A 723 -16.97 -8.10 -5.73
N ALA A 724 -16.80 -7.91 -7.04
CA ALA A 724 -15.52 -7.73 -7.68
C ALA A 724 -15.65 -6.81 -8.90
N GLU A 725 -14.59 -6.06 -9.17
CA GLU A 725 -14.40 -5.37 -10.43
C GLU A 725 -13.61 -6.28 -11.38
N VAL A 726 -14.11 -6.48 -12.60
CA VAL A 726 -13.43 -7.22 -13.66
C VAL A 726 -13.09 -6.25 -14.79
N SER A 727 -11.82 -6.20 -15.18
CA SER A 727 -11.32 -5.35 -16.27
C SER A 727 -10.56 -6.16 -17.31
N TYR A 728 -10.51 -5.65 -18.54
CA TYR A 728 -9.82 -6.30 -19.65
C TYR A 728 -9.00 -5.32 -20.50
N LEU A 729 -7.93 -5.84 -21.11
CA LEU A 729 -7.12 -5.19 -22.14
C LEU A 729 -6.98 -6.14 -23.34
N ILE A 730 -7.08 -5.60 -24.56
CA ILE A 730 -6.74 -6.30 -25.81
C ILE A 730 -5.52 -5.62 -26.43
N ILE A 731 -4.43 -6.39 -26.53
CA ILE A 731 -3.10 -5.91 -26.91
C ILE A 731 -2.68 -6.57 -28.23
N ASN A 732 -2.16 -5.79 -29.17
CA ASN A 732 -1.63 -6.30 -30.43
C ASN A 732 -0.20 -6.89 -30.27
N PRO A 733 0.33 -7.60 -31.27
CA PRO A 733 1.69 -8.15 -31.23
C PRO A 733 2.79 -7.11 -30.99
N GLU A 734 2.57 -5.87 -31.42
CA GLU A 734 3.47 -4.72 -31.26
C GLU A 734 3.44 -4.14 -29.82
N GLY A 735 2.47 -4.55 -28.99
CA GLY A 735 2.34 -4.11 -27.61
C GLY A 735 1.40 -2.93 -27.37
N GLU A 736 0.69 -2.47 -28.39
CA GLU A 736 -0.29 -1.40 -28.32
C GLU A 736 -1.63 -1.93 -27.82
N ILE A 737 -2.27 -1.17 -26.93
CA ILE A 737 -3.59 -1.50 -26.39
C ILE A 737 -4.64 -0.92 -27.31
N LEU A 738 -5.38 -1.80 -27.98
CA LEU A 738 -6.42 -1.40 -28.94
C LEU A 738 -7.78 -1.22 -28.26
N LEU A 739 -8.07 -2.03 -27.24
CA LEU A 739 -9.31 -1.98 -26.48
C LEU A 739 -9.04 -2.19 -24.99
N LYS A 740 -9.80 -1.47 -24.16
CA LYS A 740 -9.83 -1.64 -22.70
C LYS A 740 -11.22 -1.35 -22.17
N GLY A 741 -11.62 -2.01 -21.09
CA GLY A 741 -12.93 -1.81 -20.47
C GLY A 741 -13.13 -2.60 -19.19
N LYS A 742 -14.32 -2.47 -18.61
CA LYS A 742 -14.81 -3.29 -17.49
C LYS A 742 -15.80 -4.31 -18.02
N ALA A 743 -15.86 -5.47 -17.37
CA ALA A 743 -16.89 -6.47 -17.64
C ALA A 743 -18.11 -6.20 -16.75
N GLU A 744 -19.30 -6.44 -17.28
CA GLU A 744 -20.56 -6.25 -16.56
C GLU A 744 -20.96 -7.56 -15.86
N PRO A 745 -21.49 -7.54 -14.64
CA PRO A 745 -22.02 -8.74 -14.01
C PRO A 745 -23.22 -9.27 -14.80
N SER A 746 -23.21 -10.57 -15.10
CA SER A 746 -24.32 -11.27 -15.76
C SER A 746 -25.43 -11.63 -14.77
N GLU A 747 -26.53 -12.24 -15.23
CA GLU A 747 -27.56 -12.81 -14.36
C GLU A 747 -27.03 -14.00 -13.52
N GLU A 748 -26.10 -14.78 -14.06
CA GLU A 748 -25.48 -15.91 -13.34
C GLU A 748 -24.52 -15.38 -12.26
N LEU A 749 -24.69 -15.85 -11.03
CA LEU A 749 -23.89 -15.39 -9.89
C LEU A 749 -22.41 -15.75 -10.09
N GLY A 750 -21.54 -14.75 -9.98
CA GLY A 750 -20.11 -14.92 -10.20
C GLY A 750 -19.70 -14.96 -11.66
N GLU A 751 -20.59 -14.69 -12.61
CA GLU A 751 -20.20 -14.54 -14.02
C GLU A 751 -20.29 -13.08 -14.48
N PHE A 752 -19.26 -12.64 -15.19
CA PHE A 752 -19.13 -11.33 -15.82
C PHE A 752 -19.01 -11.46 -17.34
N GLU A 753 -19.53 -10.49 -18.06
CA GLU A 753 -19.57 -10.46 -19.52
C GLU A 753 -18.76 -9.30 -20.09
N ILE A 754 -17.86 -9.61 -21.02
CA ILE A 754 -17.17 -8.64 -21.87
C ILE A 754 -17.81 -8.73 -23.25
N GLY A 755 -18.71 -7.80 -23.56
CA GLY A 755 -19.36 -7.67 -24.85
C GLY A 755 -18.56 -6.75 -25.77
N LEU A 756 -17.97 -7.30 -26.83
CA LEU A 756 -17.30 -6.52 -27.87
C LEU A 756 -18.28 -6.24 -29.01
N ASN A 757 -18.52 -4.96 -29.27
CA ASN A 757 -19.43 -4.51 -30.31
C ASN A 757 -18.72 -4.27 -31.66
N TYR A 758 -19.50 -3.94 -32.70
CA TYR A 758 -19.01 -3.64 -34.05
C TYR A 758 -17.87 -2.62 -34.06
N SER A 759 -18.03 -1.50 -33.34
CA SER A 759 -17.07 -0.38 -33.35
C SER A 759 -15.75 -0.72 -32.65
N GLU A 760 -15.77 -1.73 -31.77
CA GLU A 760 -14.58 -2.20 -31.07
C GLU A 760 -13.85 -3.24 -31.92
N THR A 761 -14.56 -4.26 -32.40
CA THR A 761 -13.95 -5.31 -33.23
C THR A 761 -13.52 -4.82 -34.59
N SER A 762 -14.09 -3.72 -35.12
CA SER A 762 -13.63 -3.10 -36.37
C SER A 762 -12.26 -2.43 -36.26
N LYS A 763 -11.77 -2.18 -35.03
CA LYS A 763 -10.40 -1.67 -34.79
C LYS A 763 -9.35 -2.78 -34.81
N LEU A 764 -9.79 -4.04 -34.82
CA LEU A 764 -8.91 -5.20 -34.79
C LEU A 764 -8.67 -5.67 -36.22
N GLU A 765 -7.42 -5.64 -36.64
CA GLU A 765 -7.00 -6.24 -37.90
C GLU A 765 -6.96 -7.77 -37.79
N THR A 766 -6.75 -8.45 -38.92
CA THR A 766 -6.61 -9.91 -38.91
C THR A 766 -5.31 -10.29 -38.21
N GLY A 767 -5.39 -11.13 -37.18
CA GLY A 767 -4.21 -11.50 -36.41
C GLY A 767 -4.51 -12.14 -35.06
N SER A 768 -3.46 -12.26 -34.25
CA SER A 768 -3.52 -12.80 -32.89
C SER A 768 -3.27 -11.69 -31.89
N TYR A 769 -4.17 -11.56 -30.92
CA TYR A 769 -4.12 -10.54 -29.87
C TYR A 769 -4.03 -11.20 -28.50
N LEU A 770 -3.49 -10.48 -27.52
CA LEU A 770 -3.53 -10.88 -26.12
C LEU A 770 -4.73 -10.25 -25.43
N LEU A 771 -5.61 -11.07 -24.87
CA LEU A 771 -6.68 -10.68 -23.97
C LEU A 771 -6.20 -10.88 -22.53
N LYS A 772 -5.89 -9.78 -21.84
CA LYS A 772 -5.55 -9.79 -20.42
C LYS A 772 -6.79 -9.43 -19.62
N ILE A 773 -7.16 -10.26 -18.64
CA ILE A 773 -8.30 -10.04 -17.75
C ILE A 773 -7.78 -9.96 -16.32
N SER A 774 -8.31 -9.01 -15.55
CA SER A 774 -8.04 -8.85 -14.12
C SER A 774 -9.34 -8.80 -13.33
N ALA A 775 -9.38 -9.44 -12.17
CA ALA A 775 -10.49 -9.37 -11.22
C ALA A 775 -9.97 -8.97 -9.83
N VAL A 776 -10.59 -7.98 -9.21
CA VAL A 776 -10.23 -7.48 -7.87
C VAL A 776 -11.48 -7.41 -7.01
N SER A 777 -11.44 -7.93 -5.78
CA SER A 777 -12.59 -7.83 -4.86
C SER A 777 -12.68 -6.44 -4.25
N PHE A 778 -13.88 -5.97 -3.95
CA PHE A 778 -14.08 -4.76 -3.14
C PHE A 778 -13.63 -4.93 -1.69
N GLU A 779 -13.44 -6.17 -1.20
CA GLU A 779 -13.01 -6.48 0.17
C GLU A 779 -11.49 -6.68 0.31
N ALA A 780 -10.78 -6.95 -0.80
CA ALA A 780 -9.33 -7.15 -0.80
C ALA A 780 -8.69 -6.81 -2.16
N ALA A 781 -7.77 -5.85 -2.14
CA ALA A 781 -7.07 -5.31 -3.29
C ALA A 781 -5.88 -6.19 -3.73
N ARG A 782 -6.17 -7.45 -4.06
CA ARG A 782 -5.24 -8.33 -4.77
C ARG A 782 -5.86 -8.74 -6.10
N PRO A 783 -5.30 -8.36 -7.26
CA PRO A 783 -5.84 -8.81 -8.52
C PRO A 783 -5.56 -10.30 -8.74
N SER A 784 -6.57 -11.02 -9.20
CA SER A 784 -6.39 -12.25 -9.96
C SER A 784 -6.29 -11.87 -11.43
N THR A 785 -5.25 -12.32 -12.13
CA THR A 785 -5.05 -11.99 -13.54
C THR A 785 -4.87 -13.24 -14.40
N THR A 786 -5.32 -13.18 -15.65
CA THR A 786 -5.17 -14.25 -16.62
C THR A 786 -5.04 -13.69 -18.03
N THR A 787 -4.24 -14.35 -18.86
CA THR A 787 -4.05 -13.96 -20.26
C THR A 787 -4.56 -15.08 -21.16
N ARG A 788 -5.29 -14.71 -22.22
CA ARG A 788 -5.78 -15.59 -23.28
C ARG A 788 -5.42 -15.02 -24.63
N THR A 789 -5.42 -15.87 -25.65
CA THR A 789 -5.23 -15.43 -27.04
C THR A 789 -6.59 -15.18 -27.68
N LEU A 790 -6.71 -14.07 -28.40
CA LEU A 790 -7.88 -13.73 -29.20
C LEU A 790 -7.49 -13.73 -30.68
N THR A 791 -8.04 -14.66 -31.46
CA THR A 791 -7.78 -14.72 -32.91
C THR A 791 -8.86 -13.94 -33.66
N VAL A 792 -8.43 -12.95 -34.43
CA VAL A 792 -9.31 -12.08 -35.21
C VAL A 792 -9.21 -12.43 -36.69
N LEU A 793 -10.34 -12.66 -37.33
CA LEU A 793 -10.46 -12.93 -38.77
C LEU A 793 -11.07 -11.74 -39.51
N SER A 794 -10.64 -11.53 -40.75
CA SER A 794 -11.39 -10.70 -41.67
C SER A 794 -12.77 -11.32 -41.97
N PRO A 795 -13.79 -10.51 -42.30
CA PRO A 795 -15.10 -11.03 -42.72
C PRO A 795 -15.01 -12.03 -43.88
N TYR A 796 -14.06 -11.83 -44.80
CA TYR A 796 -13.84 -12.73 -45.93
C TYR A 796 -13.29 -14.09 -45.50
N GLN A 797 -12.30 -14.12 -44.59
CA GLN A 797 -11.77 -15.37 -44.05
C GLN A 797 -12.82 -16.14 -43.27
N ALA A 798 -13.59 -15.45 -42.41
CA ALA A 798 -14.68 -16.06 -41.66
C ALA A 798 -15.72 -16.70 -42.60
N LEU A 799 -16.11 -15.99 -43.67
CA LEU A 799 -17.01 -16.51 -44.69
C LEU A 799 -16.40 -17.69 -45.46
N SER A 800 -15.12 -17.61 -45.81
CA SER A 800 -14.42 -18.68 -46.52
C SER A 800 -14.38 -19.97 -45.71
N GLU A 801 -14.11 -19.87 -44.41
CA GLU A 801 -14.11 -21.01 -43.48
C GLU A 801 -15.52 -21.58 -43.29
N GLU A 802 -16.54 -20.73 -43.15
CA GLU A 802 -17.93 -21.19 -43.07
C GLU A 802 -18.36 -21.93 -44.34
N LEU A 803 -17.94 -21.44 -45.51
CA LEU A 803 -18.16 -22.12 -46.80
C LEU A 803 -17.39 -23.45 -46.89
N MET A 804 -16.16 -23.53 -46.36
CA MET A 804 -15.41 -24.79 -46.31
C MET A 804 -16.08 -25.80 -45.39
N LYS A 805 -16.56 -25.37 -44.22
CA LYS A 805 -17.32 -26.22 -43.30
C LYS A 805 -18.59 -26.72 -43.95
N LEU A 806 -19.37 -25.83 -44.57
CA LEU A 806 -20.58 -26.19 -45.30
C LEU A 806 -20.28 -27.17 -46.45
N ARG A 807 -19.17 -26.98 -47.16
CA ARG A 807 -18.72 -27.93 -48.19
C ARG A 807 -18.37 -29.30 -47.60
N GLY A 808 -17.70 -29.34 -46.44
CA GLY A 808 -17.41 -30.57 -45.72
C GLY A 808 -18.68 -31.29 -45.26
N ASP A 809 -19.64 -30.55 -44.69
CA ASP A 809 -20.94 -31.08 -44.27
C ASP A 809 -21.72 -31.62 -45.49
N ILE A 810 -21.71 -30.91 -46.62
CA ILE A 810 -22.29 -31.39 -47.89
C ILE A 810 -21.61 -32.67 -48.34
N SER A 811 -20.28 -32.75 -48.34
CA SER A 811 -19.56 -33.98 -48.72
C SER A 811 -19.89 -35.15 -47.80
N SER A 812 -20.04 -34.92 -46.50
CA SER A 812 -20.46 -35.96 -45.54
C SER A 812 -21.88 -36.45 -45.80
N LEU A 813 -22.80 -35.54 -46.16
CA LEU A 813 -24.17 -35.87 -46.54
C LEU A 813 -24.23 -36.63 -47.88
N GLU A 814 -23.40 -36.24 -48.86
CA GLU A 814 -23.28 -36.95 -50.14
C GLU A 814 -22.82 -38.40 -49.92
N GLU A 815 -21.83 -38.61 -49.05
CA GLU A 815 -21.36 -39.94 -48.66
C GLU A 815 -22.45 -40.75 -47.96
N GLU A 816 -23.18 -40.16 -47.00
CA GLU A 816 -24.29 -40.82 -46.32
C GLU A 816 -25.42 -41.22 -47.29
N VAL A 817 -25.74 -40.34 -48.25
CA VAL A 817 -26.72 -40.63 -49.31
C VAL A 817 -26.22 -41.75 -50.22
N SER A 818 -24.95 -41.75 -50.62
CA SER A 818 -24.37 -42.82 -51.43
C SER A 818 -24.47 -44.16 -50.73
N ILE A 819 -24.10 -44.23 -49.44
CA ILE A 819 -24.22 -45.44 -48.62
C ILE A 819 -25.68 -45.94 -48.58
N ARG A 820 -26.65 -45.03 -48.41
CA ARG A 820 -28.08 -45.38 -48.39
C ARG A 820 -28.56 -45.87 -49.76
N ILE A 821 -28.08 -45.31 -50.87
CA ILE A 821 -28.40 -45.77 -52.23
C ILE A 821 -27.84 -47.16 -52.46
N ASP A 822 -26.59 -47.44 -52.10
CA ASP A 822 -25.97 -48.77 -52.24
C ASP A 822 -26.70 -49.81 -51.38
N THR A 823 -27.09 -49.43 -50.17
CA THR A 823 -27.92 -50.25 -49.28
C THR A 823 -29.27 -50.58 -49.94
N LEU A 824 -29.94 -49.58 -50.54
CA LEU A 824 -31.18 -49.77 -51.31
C LEU A 824 -31.00 -50.62 -52.56
N ALA A 825 -29.88 -50.48 -53.28
CA ALA A 825 -29.56 -51.27 -54.47
C ALA A 825 -29.28 -52.74 -54.14
N SER A 826 -28.80 -53.04 -52.92
CA SER A 826 -28.60 -54.40 -52.43
C SER A 826 -29.90 -55.10 -51.97
N LEU A 827 -31.01 -54.37 -51.81
CA LEU A 827 -32.32 -54.93 -51.48
C LEU A 827 -33.02 -55.45 -52.75
N SER A 828 -33.23 -56.77 -52.81
CA SER A 828 -33.99 -57.45 -53.88
C SER A 828 -35.50 -57.29 -53.70
N ALA A 829 -36.02 -56.06 -53.82
CA ALA A 829 -37.46 -55.75 -53.72
C ALA A 829 -37.96 -54.79 -54.84
N PRO A 830 -39.28 -54.78 -55.16
CA PRO A 830 -39.80 -54.24 -56.43
C PRO A 830 -39.51 -52.74 -56.61
N ARG A 831 -39.10 -52.36 -57.83
CA ARG A 831 -38.62 -51.02 -58.24
C ARG A 831 -39.49 -49.84 -57.76
N THR A 832 -40.79 -50.05 -57.48
CA THR A 832 -41.75 -49.02 -57.07
C THR A 832 -41.52 -48.41 -55.68
N LEU A 833 -40.93 -49.15 -54.72
CA LEU A 833 -40.61 -48.63 -53.37
C LEU A 833 -39.26 -47.89 -53.32
N ALA A 834 -38.32 -48.27 -54.20
CA ALA A 834 -37.03 -47.60 -54.32
C ALA A 834 -37.16 -46.17 -54.91
N TYR A 835 -38.09 -45.96 -55.86
CA TYR A 835 -38.33 -44.65 -56.46
C TYR A 835 -39.02 -43.64 -55.52
N THR A 836 -39.88 -44.09 -54.59
CA THR A 836 -40.48 -43.21 -53.57
C THR A 836 -39.47 -42.79 -52.50
N ALA A 837 -38.54 -43.68 -52.13
CA ALA A 837 -37.42 -43.34 -51.24
C ALA A 837 -36.43 -42.35 -51.90
N LEU A 838 -36.07 -42.57 -53.18
CA LEU A 838 -35.28 -41.64 -53.99
C LEU A 838 -35.97 -40.27 -54.15
N GLY A 839 -37.28 -40.28 -54.37
CA GLY A 839 -38.08 -39.05 -54.50
C GLY A 839 -38.10 -38.22 -53.21
N LEU A 840 -38.19 -38.87 -52.04
CA LEU A 840 -38.15 -38.18 -50.74
C LEU A 840 -36.76 -37.65 -50.39
N SER A 841 -35.69 -38.42 -50.66
CA SER A 841 -34.32 -37.98 -50.41
C SER A 841 -33.87 -36.85 -51.35
N LEU A 842 -34.24 -36.91 -52.64
CA LEU A 842 -34.00 -35.82 -53.59
C LEU A 842 -34.81 -34.57 -53.22
N SER A 843 -36.04 -34.73 -52.73
CA SER A 843 -36.86 -33.59 -52.28
C SER A 843 -36.27 -32.92 -51.04
N SER A 844 -35.80 -33.69 -50.04
CA SER A 844 -35.14 -33.12 -48.86
C SER A 844 -33.81 -32.44 -49.21
N LEU A 845 -33.06 -32.99 -50.17
CA LEU A 845 -31.82 -32.39 -50.68
C LEU A 845 -32.12 -31.07 -51.42
N LEU A 846 -33.15 -31.05 -52.28
CA LEU A 846 -33.57 -29.85 -52.99
C LEU A 846 -34.04 -28.75 -52.03
N ILE A 847 -34.79 -29.12 -50.99
CA ILE A 847 -35.24 -28.20 -49.93
C ILE A 847 -34.04 -27.64 -49.17
N SER A 848 -33.02 -28.45 -48.89
CA SER A 848 -31.79 -28.02 -48.21
C SER A 848 -30.97 -27.06 -49.09
N ILE A 849 -30.81 -27.37 -50.38
CA ILE A 849 -30.14 -26.49 -51.37
C ILE A 849 -30.89 -25.18 -51.55
N ILE A 850 -32.23 -25.21 -51.62
CA ILE A 850 -33.07 -24.00 -51.69
C ILE A 850 -32.94 -23.18 -50.40
N GLY A 851 -32.90 -23.83 -49.23
CA GLY A 851 -32.65 -23.19 -47.95
C GLY A 851 -31.31 -22.44 -47.93
N ILE A 852 -30.25 -23.08 -48.42
CA ILE A 852 -28.90 -22.50 -48.55
C ILE A 852 -28.90 -21.32 -49.54
N LEU A 853 -29.55 -21.45 -50.70
CA LEU A 853 -29.66 -20.39 -51.70
C LEU A 853 -30.45 -19.17 -51.18
N ILE A 854 -31.49 -19.39 -50.37
CA ILE A 854 -32.26 -18.33 -49.71
C ILE A 854 -31.39 -17.62 -48.66
N LEU A 855 -30.58 -18.35 -47.90
CA LEU A 855 -29.60 -17.81 -46.95
C LEU A 855 -28.55 -16.93 -47.66
N LEU A 856 -27.93 -17.44 -48.72
CA LEU A 856 -26.97 -16.70 -49.56
C LEU A 856 -27.60 -15.43 -50.16
N ARG A 857 -28.86 -15.49 -50.59
CA ARG A 857 -29.58 -14.33 -51.15
C ARG A 857 -29.96 -13.29 -50.09
N ARG A 858 -30.22 -13.71 -48.85
CA ARG A 858 -30.44 -12.80 -47.70
C ARG A 858 -29.13 -12.13 -47.25
N MET A 859 -28.00 -12.84 -47.33
CA MET A 859 -26.67 -12.30 -47.01
C MET A 859 -26.21 -11.25 -48.03
N LYS A 860 -26.48 -11.46 -49.33
CA LYS A 860 -26.19 -10.47 -50.39
C LYS A 860 -26.98 -9.15 -50.27
N LYS A 861 -28.03 -9.12 -49.45
CA LYS A 861 -28.82 -7.91 -49.13
C LYS A 861 -28.33 -7.17 -47.88
N ARG A 862 -27.38 -7.73 -47.13
CA ARG A 862 -26.85 -7.19 -45.87
C ARG A 862 -25.35 -6.85 -45.91
N MET A 863 -24.64 -7.28 -46.95
CA MET A 863 -23.45 -6.58 -47.45
C MET A 863 -23.88 -5.27 -48.10
#